data_AF-A0A9P0ERZ7-F1
#
_entry.id   AF-A0A9P0ERZ7-F1
#
_cell.length_a   1.000
_cell.length_b   1.000
_cell.length_c   1.000
_cell.angle_alpha   90.00
_cell.angle_beta   90.00
_cell.angle_gamma   90.00
#
_symmetry.space_group_name_H-M   'P 1'
#
loop_
_entity.id
_entity.type
_entity.pdbx_description
1 polymer ?
#
loop_
_entity_poly.entity_id
_entity_poly.type
_entity_poly.pdbx_seq_one_letter_code
_entity_poly.pdbx_strand_id
1 'polypeptide(L)'
;MTPNSARISLQDLPLETLNQITSYLTSHQPSLYAFSLASKACHCITSTFIFHRINITVSNPAALKRDIDGIVDALSRTESARHVKCLSFKGSLCLNGEYAESRKEGKYSRDAIDSVTRWFKTTGISEVLTEEEPIPSGAYVIYDESVIQKASEEDMAWAPVVSLIKLLPRLANLFYDCQNQFPPSLLDALHKHQPHCKLYHRTFRLRTLFWDTPYPYEMALATSPCLYSVKLACTERDTDGDDDFNQAAMMDLVSGLAPNLREVTIVNFRAYLPSRLFRRPEPWRGLPGFIPGSSVGSLTSLSLIGSVRNSLPEDLQSWSKSTDLRCLHHLTLGGGFGAESVGVSGDVMEWISRTCSFPQLRTLIVRLDRDDFDVQKPDYSRQAVEFFGAIRPLHELSVSGPLDPDILEAILSGHGQTLKNLDLRPYESPFQADNRWFRRDIPMIFTKQQILQLQAHCPALEELAITVKRTKSDALEADMYRTFSQFNLLRSLFLTLDCSNWRVIRDPTYQPVFDEEDDRPCEVLGEWLKEGHVRETFINCAVDERLARSIWEIICQDKVGRKLQSLKIWTTGGGQFGDTTSGCGMMDIIANLSRSWLIELVPRHDENIISVRELGLKAREARDHKGREDDERRDAYLLAHGIEPTHRDYNPMRSFRRVWPLNQDSKDWRADWASLPLQS
;
A
#
# COMPACT_ATOMS: atom_id res chain seq x y z
N MET A 1 -32.50 8.59 -56.66
CA MET A 1 -31.83 9.59 -55.81
C MET A 1 -31.64 8.99 -54.44
N THR A 2 -30.47 8.39 -54.20
CA THR A 2 -30.04 7.87 -52.90
C THR A 2 -29.41 8.99 -52.09
N PRO A 3 -29.67 9.11 -50.77
CA PRO A 3 -29.04 10.14 -49.95
C PRO A 3 -27.54 9.82 -49.83
N ASN A 4 -26.69 10.82 -50.12
CA ASN A 4 -25.27 10.78 -49.81
C ASN A 4 -25.11 10.55 -48.30
N SER A 5 -24.67 9.35 -47.90
CA SER A 5 -24.08 9.11 -46.59
C SER A 5 -22.80 9.94 -46.51
N ALA A 6 -22.88 11.14 -45.94
CA ALA A 6 -21.70 11.93 -45.63
C ALA A 6 -20.77 11.09 -44.76
N ARG A 7 -19.58 10.74 -45.28
CA ARG A 7 -18.52 10.13 -44.48
C ARG A 7 -18.03 11.21 -43.51
N ILE A 8 -18.55 11.21 -42.29
CA ILE A 8 -18.06 12.08 -41.22
C ILE A 8 -16.62 11.66 -40.94
N SER A 9 -15.66 12.52 -41.25
CA SER A 9 -14.26 12.32 -40.87
C SER A 9 -14.08 12.66 -39.39
N LEU A 10 -13.14 12.01 -38.72
CA LEU A 10 -12.75 12.35 -37.34
C LEU A 10 -12.39 13.84 -37.19
N GLN A 11 -11.90 14.45 -38.28
CA GLN A 11 -11.52 15.86 -38.35
C GLN A 11 -12.71 16.83 -38.41
N ASP A 12 -13.90 16.33 -38.79
CA ASP A 12 -15.13 17.11 -38.92
C ASP A 12 -15.97 17.08 -37.64
N LEU A 13 -15.53 16.33 -36.62
CA LEU A 13 -16.22 16.25 -35.33
C LEU A 13 -16.07 17.57 -34.55
N PRO A 14 -17.11 18.00 -33.83
CA PRO A 14 -17.02 19.14 -32.91
C PRO A 14 -15.91 18.95 -31.87
N LEU A 15 -15.27 20.05 -31.46
CA LEU A 15 -14.20 20.04 -30.47
C LEU A 15 -14.67 19.45 -29.14
N GLU A 16 -15.93 19.65 -28.78
CA GLU A 16 -16.57 19.08 -27.58
C GLU A 16 -16.60 17.55 -27.63
N THR A 17 -16.92 16.97 -28.79
CA THR A 17 -16.93 15.52 -29.01
C THR A 17 -15.52 14.96 -28.95
N LEU A 18 -14.55 15.62 -29.58
CA LEU A 18 -13.14 15.23 -29.50
C LEU A 18 -12.59 15.35 -28.07
N ASN A 19 -13.05 16.33 -27.29
CA ASN A 19 -12.68 16.50 -25.88
C ASN A 19 -13.27 15.38 -25.00
N GLN A 20 -14.52 15.01 -25.22
CA GLN A 20 -15.14 13.84 -24.56
C GLN A 20 -14.38 12.56 -24.89
N ILE A 21 -14.07 12.30 -26.16
CA ILE A 21 -13.26 11.15 -26.58
C ILE A 21 -11.91 11.16 -25.85
N THR A 22 -11.24 12.31 -25.82
CA THR A 22 -9.95 12.46 -25.14
C THR A 22 -10.04 12.16 -23.64
N SER A 23 -11.12 12.59 -22.97
CA SER A 23 -11.37 12.31 -21.55
C SER A 23 -11.56 10.81 -21.25
N TYR A 24 -12.04 10.03 -22.22
CA TYR A 24 -12.08 8.57 -22.08
C TYR A 24 -10.70 7.92 -22.30
N LEU A 25 -9.85 8.54 -23.12
CA LEU A 25 -8.50 8.04 -23.42
C LEU A 25 -7.48 8.36 -22.33
N THR A 26 -7.74 9.31 -21.41
CA THR A 26 -6.80 9.66 -20.33
C THR A 26 -6.48 8.49 -19.39
N SER A 27 -7.35 7.47 -19.33
CA SER A 27 -7.11 6.24 -18.59
C SER A 27 -5.97 5.40 -19.16
N HIS A 28 -5.64 5.56 -20.44
CA HIS A 28 -4.57 4.82 -21.12
C HIS A 28 -3.67 5.76 -21.93
N GLN A 29 -2.59 6.23 -21.28
CA GLN A 29 -1.61 7.17 -21.85
C GLN A 29 -1.15 6.82 -23.28
N PRO A 30 -0.80 5.56 -23.63
CA PRO A 30 -0.40 5.25 -25.00
C PRO A 30 -1.48 5.53 -26.05
N SER A 31 -2.76 5.27 -25.72
CA SER A 31 -3.87 5.60 -26.62
C SER A 31 -4.07 7.11 -26.76
N LEU A 32 -3.87 7.86 -25.67
CA LEU A 32 -3.89 9.32 -25.69
C LEU A 32 -2.82 9.89 -26.63
N TYR A 33 -1.60 9.36 -26.57
CA TYR A 33 -0.52 9.75 -27.48
C TYR A 33 -0.82 9.36 -28.92
N ALA A 34 -1.29 8.14 -29.18
CA ALA A 34 -1.66 7.72 -30.53
C ALA A 34 -2.78 8.61 -31.13
N PHE A 35 -3.77 8.98 -30.32
CA PHE A 35 -4.84 9.89 -30.73
C PHE A 35 -4.31 11.31 -30.99
N SER A 36 -3.36 11.78 -30.20
CA SER A 36 -2.70 13.08 -30.41
C SER A 36 -2.01 13.18 -31.77
N LEU A 37 -1.55 12.06 -32.34
CA LEU A 37 -0.87 12.00 -33.63
C LEU A 37 -1.83 11.92 -34.82
N ALA A 38 -3.12 11.69 -34.60
CA ALA A 38 -4.10 11.45 -35.66
C ALA A 38 -4.49 12.71 -36.45
N SER A 39 -4.52 13.88 -35.79
CA SER A 39 -4.82 15.17 -36.45
C SER A 39 -4.35 16.37 -35.62
N LYS A 40 -4.28 17.56 -36.24
CA LYS A 40 -3.97 18.82 -35.52
C LYS A 40 -5.02 19.17 -34.46
N ALA A 41 -6.31 18.92 -34.74
CA ALA A 41 -7.40 19.16 -33.79
C ALA A 41 -7.29 18.22 -32.58
N CYS A 42 -7.05 16.92 -32.82
CA CYS A 42 -6.79 15.95 -31.77
C CYS A 42 -5.55 16.32 -30.96
N HIS A 43 -4.47 16.75 -31.61
CA HIS A 43 -3.25 17.20 -30.93
C HIS A 43 -3.50 18.39 -30.01
N CYS A 44 -4.28 19.38 -30.46
CA CYS A 44 -4.60 20.57 -29.67
C CYS A 44 -5.39 20.21 -28.39
N ILE A 45 -6.39 19.34 -28.51
CA ILE A 45 -7.21 18.90 -27.37
C ILE A 45 -6.40 18.01 -26.42
N THR A 46 -5.72 17.00 -26.96
CA THR A 46 -4.91 16.05 -26.16
C THR A 46 -3.79 16.74 -25.40
N SER A 47 -3.17 17.78 -25.97
CA SER A 47 -2.15 18.59 -25.30
C SER A 47 -2.60 19.10 -23.93
N THR A 48 -3.88 19.44 -23.78
CA THR A 48 -4.43 19.92 -22.50
C THR A 48 -4.38 18.86 -21.39
N PHE A 49 -4.46 17.58 -21.76
CA PHE A 49 -4.42 16.43 -20.85
C PHE A 49 -3.01 15.89 -20.68
N ILE A 50 -2.22 15.84 -21.76
CA ILE A 50 -0.82 15.39 -21.74
C ILE A 50 0.01 16.29 -20.83
N PHE A 51 -0.11 17.61 -20.98
CA PHE A 51 0.65 18.57 -20.18
C PHE A 51 -0.01 18.94 -18.85
N HIS A 52 -1.17 18.36 -18.52
CA HIS A 52 -1.88 18.68 -17.28
C HIS A 52 -1.02 18.41 -16.02
N ARG A 53 -0.30 17.28 -16.03
CA ARG A 53 0.54 16.82 -14.93
C ARG A 53 1.94 16.49 -15.45
N ILE A 54 2.94 17.07 -14.83
CA ILE A 54 4.35 16.83 -15.12
C ILE A 54 4.97 16.14 -13.91
N ASN A 55 5.56 14.96 -14.11
CA ASN A 55 6.25 14.20 -13.08
C ASN A 55 7.75 14.20 -13.38
N ILE A 56 8.57 14.57 -12.39
CA ILE A 56 10.02 14.71 -12.51
C ILE A 56 10.68 13.82 -11.47
N THR A 57 11.61 12.98 -11.93
CA THR A 57 12.42 12.13 -11.06
C THR A 57 13.76 12.81 -10.78
N VAL A 58 13.98 13.19 -9.53
CA VAL A 58 15.17 13.91 -9.09
C VAL A 58 16.27 12.92 -8.69
N SER A 59 17.46 13.10 -9.25
CA SER A 59 18.64 12.26 -9.00
C SER A 59 19.91 13.07 -8.76
N ASN A 60 20.27 13.95 -9.68
CA ASN A 60 21.42 14.85 -9.57
C ASN A 60 21.13 16.19 -10.28
N PRO A 61 21.90 17.26 -9.99
CA PRO A 61 21.65 18.58 -10.56
C PRO A 61 21.68 18.63 -12.09
N ALA A 62 22.60 17.88 -12.72
CA ALA A 62 22.75 17.90 -14.17
C ALA A 62 21.57 17.22 -14.88
N ALA A 63 21.09 16.09 -14.35
CA ALA A 63 19.89 15.41 -14.84
C ALA A 63 18.64 16.27 -14.63
N LEU A 64 18.48 16.87 -13.44
CA LEU A 64 17.37 17.76 -13.14
C LEU A 64 17.32 18.94 -14.11
N LYS A 65 18.45 19.60 -14.36
CA LYS A 65 18.52 20.71 -15.32
C LYS A 65 18.13 20.25 -16.72
N ARG A 66 18.69 19.14 -17.21
CA ARG A 66 18.38 18.59 -18.54
C ARG A 66 16.90 18.27 -18.72
N ASP A 67 16.29 17.64 -17.71
CA ASP A 67 14.87 17.27 -17.75
C ASP A 67 13.99 18.52 -17.78
N ILE A 68 14.32 19.53 -16.96
CA ILE A 68 13.58 20.80 -16.92
C ILE A 68 13.75 21.58 -18.22
N ASP A 69 14.96 21.69 -18.77
CA ASP A 69 15.21 22.37 -20.05
C ASP A 69 14.40 21.70 -21.17
N GLY A 70 14.39 20.36 -21.21
CA GLY A 70 13.57 19.59 -22.16
C GLY A 70 12.06 19.81 -22.00
N ILE A 71 11.58 19.95 -20.75
CA ILE A 71 10.18 20.29 -20.46
C ILE A 71 9.86 21.72 -20.93
N VAL A 72 10.72 22.69 -20.62
CA VAL A 72 10.53 24.10 -21.02
C VAL A 72 10.50 24.22 -22.54
N ASP A 73 11.39 23.53 -23.25
CA ASP A 73 11.39 23.47 -24.71
C ASP A 73 10.11 22.84 -25.26
N ALA A 74 9.65 21.74 -24.66
CA ALA A 74 8.40 21.09 -25.05
C ALA A 74 7.19 22.00 -24.85
N LEU A 75 7.09 22.67 -23.70
CA LEU A 75 6.00 23.59 -23.37
C LEU A 75 6.02 24.84 -24.25
N SER A 76 7.20 25.36 -24.58
CA SER A 76 7.34 26.54 -25.44
C SER A 76 6.95 26.24 -26.89
N ARG A 77 7.38 25.10 -27.44
CA ARG A 77 7.00 24.69 -28.81
C ARG A 77 5.51 24.45 -28.99
N THR A 78 4.82 24.09 -27.92
CA THR A 78 3.40 23.69 -27.95
C THR A 78 2.47 24.73 -27.31
N GLU A 79 3.01 25.87 -26.86
CA GLU A 79 2.30 26.91 -26.10
C GLU A 79 1.45 26.35 -24.93
N SER A 80 1.92 25.25 -24.33
CA SER A 80 1.10 24.43 -23.42
C SER A 80 1.34 24.69 -21.94
N ALA A 81 2.19 25.66 -21.59
CA ALA A 81 2.44 26.05 -20.20
C ALA A 81 1.17 26.40 -19.41
N ARG A 82 0.14 26.96 -20.09
CA ARG A 82 -1.17 27.27 -19.50
C ARG A 82 -2.01 26.06 -19.10
N HIS A 83 -1.67 24.87 -19.60
CA HIS A 83 -2.40 23.64 -19.33
C HIS A 83 -1.84 22.88 -18.12
N VAL A 84 -0.60 23.17 -17.72
CA VAL A 84 0.04 22.55 -16.57
C VAL A 84 -0.62 23.04 -15.28
N LYS A 85 -1.22 22.11 -14.54
CA LYS A 85 -1.83 22.38 -13.23
C LYS A 85 -1.15 21.64 -12.09
N CYS A 86 -0.43 20.55 -12.39
CA CYS A 86 0.18 19.68 -11.40
C CYS A 86 1.67 19.45 -11.70
N LEU A 87 2.53 19.78 -10.74
CA LEU A 87 3.94 19.37 -10.75
C LEU A 87 4.18 18.32 -9.66
N SER A 88 4.94 17.28 -9.97
CA SER A 88 5.31 16.23 -9.01
C SER A 88 6.81 15.97 -9.07
N PHE A 89 7.47 16.03 -7.92
CA PHE A 89 8.88 15.70 -7.76
C PHE A 89 9.01 14.44 -6.94
N LYS A 90 9.85 13.50 -7.39
CA LYS A 90 10.14 12.26 -6.66
C LYS A 90 11.62 11.92 -6.71
N GLY A 91 12.21 11.50 -5.60
CA GLY A 91 13.59 10.97 -5.57
C GLY A 91 14.51 11.67 -4.58
N SER A 92 15.77 11.88 -4.94
CA SER A 92 16.76 12.55 -4.08
C SER A 92 17.78 13.27 -4.95
N LEU A 93 18.12 14.50 -4.60
CA LEU A 93 19.14 15.30 -5.25
C LEU A 93 20.52 15.01 -4.62
N CYS A 94 21.42 14.40 -5.39
CA CYS A 94 22.78 14.09 -4.99
C CYS A 94 23.78 15.04 -5.69
N LEU A 95 24.48 15.90 -4.95
CA LEU A 95 25.37 16.93 -5.51
C LEU A 95 26.67 16.37 -6.12
N ASN A 96 27.40 15.49 -5.41
CA ASN A 96 28.77 15.11 -5.81
C ASN A 96 28.99 13.61 -6.06
N GLY A 97 27.95 12.79 -6.16
CA GLY A 97 28.09 11.31 -6.09
C GLY A 97 28.53 10.79 -4.70
N GLU A 98 29.20 11.64 -3.91
CA GLU A 98 29.62 11.43 -2.52
C GLU A 98 28.47 11.39 -1.51
N TYR A 99 27.23 11.72 -1.90
CA TYR A 99 26.06 11.59 -1.03
C TYR A 99 25.86 10.14 -0.53
N ALA A 100 26.45 9.15 -1.22
CA ALA A 100 26.47 7.74 -0.82
C ALA A 100 27.62 7.38 0.15
N GLU A 101 28.69 8.17 0.23
CA GLU A 101 29.88 7.83 1.02
C GLU A 101 30.03 8.65 2.31
N SER A 102 29.65 9.93 2.31
CA SER A 102 29.73 10.79 3.51
C SER A 102 28.57 10.60 4.51
N ARG A 103 27.51 9.87 4.14
CA ARG A 103 26.39 9.50 5.03
C ARG A 103 26.60 8.20 5.82
N LYS A 104 27.79 7.58 5.73
CA LYS A 104 28.14 6.34 6.44
C LYS A 104 28.31 6.49 7.96
N GLU A 105 28.16 7.69 8.53
CA GLU A 105 28.27 7.93 9.98
C GLU A 105 26.91 7.98 10.72
N GLY A 106 25.78 8.17 10.02
CA GLY A 106 24.41 8.10 10.58
C GLY A 106 23.69 6.78 10.27
N LYS A 107 24.40 5.66 10.42
CA LYS A 107 24.16 4.39 9.70
C LYS A 107 22.82 3.67 9.97
N TYR A 108 22.25 3.74 11.16
CA TYR A 108 21.24 2.73 11.53
C TYR A 108 19.79 3.07 11.15
N SER A 109 19.40 4.35 11.22
CA SER A 109 18.01 4.79 11.02
C SER A 109 17.51 4.74 9.58
N ARG A 110 18.35 5.25 8.68
CA ARG A 110 18.00 5.42 7.27
C ARG A 110 18.17 4.12 6.50
N ASP A 111 19.08 3.25 6.95
CA ASP A 111 19.23 1.89 6.44
C ASP A 111 17.99 1.05 6.73
N ALA A 112 17.29 1.24 7.85
CA ALA A 112 16.04 0.51 8.11
C ALA A 112 14.93 0.91 7.13
N ILE A 113 14.71 2.22 6.90
CA ILE A 113 13.73 2.71 5.92
C ILE A 113 14.09 2.26 4.50
N ASP A 114 15.35 2.43 4.11
CA ASP A 114 15.83 2.06 2.77
C ASP A 114 15.88 0.54 2.57
N SER A 115 16.20 -0.24 3.60
CA SER A 115 16.17 -1.70 3.58
C SER A 115 14.75 -2.22 3.42
N VAL A 116 13.78 -1.69 4.18
CA VAL A 116 12.36 -2.08 4.07
C VAL A 116 11.79 -1.67 2.72
N THR A 117 12.10 -0.46 2.25
CA THR A 117 11.72 0.01 0.92
C THR A 117 12.35 -0.83 -0.18
N ARG A 118 13.63 -1.20 -0.05
CA ARG A 118 14.35 -2.08 -0.96
C ARG A 118 13.72 -3.46 -0.96
N TRP A 119 13.49 -4.05 0.21
CA TRP A 119 12.84 -5.34 0.37
C TRP A 119 11.48 -5.34 -0.33
N PHE A 120 10.63 -4.34 -0.05
CA PHE A 120 9.30 -4.17 -0.64
C PHE A 120 9.32 -4.03 -2.18
N LYS A 121 10.38 -3.41 -2.72
CA LYS A 121 10.63 -3.35 -4.17
C LYS A 121 11.15 -4.68 -4.72
N THR A 122 12.09 -5.34 -4.04
CA THR A 122 12.71 -6.61 -4.46
C THR A 122 11.79 -7.82 -4.34
N THR A 123 10.72 -7.73 -3.56
CA THR A 123 9.66 -8.75 -3.52
C THR A 123 8.62 -8.54 -4.62
N GLY A 124 8.54 -7.33 -5.20
CA GLY A 124 7.52 -6.95 -6.19
C GLY A 124 6.18 -6.54 -5.57
N ILE A 125 6.06 -6.58 -4.22
CA ILE A 125 4.82 -6.25 -3.50
C ILE A 125 4.37 -4.81 -3.79
N SER A 126 5.30 -3.89 -4.04
CA SER A 126 4.95 -2.51 -4.43
C SER A 126 4.08 -2.38 -5.69
N GLU A 127 4.12 -3.36 -6.60
CA GLU A 127 3.23 -3.37 -7.78
C GLU A 127 1.84 -3.95 -7.45
N VAL A 128 1.76 -4.78 -6.40
CA VAL A 128 0.52 -5.42 -5.93
C VAL A 128 -0.26 -4.45 -5.04
N LEU A 129 0.40 -3.92 -4.02
CA LEU A 129 -0.15 -3.07 -2.96
C LEU A 129 0.27 -1.61 -3.17
N THR A 130 -0.08 -1.05 -4.34
CA THR A 130 0.35 0.28 -4.77
C THR A 130 -0.02 1.42 -3.81
N GLU A 131 -1.05 1.21 -2.99
CA GLU A 131 -1.57 2.20 -2.03
C GLU A 131 -1.15 1.89 -0.59
N GLU A 132 -0.57 0.72 -0.32
CA GLU A 132 -0.10 0.38 1.02
C GLU A 132 1.35 0.77 1.20
N GLU A 133 1.58 1.59 2.21
CA GLU A 133 2.92 2.01 2.55
C GLU A 133 3.61 0.95 3.41
N PRO A 134 4.84 0.54 3.07
CA PRO A 134 5.62 -0.32 3.93
C PRO A 134 6.04 0.47 5.16
N ILE A 135 5.78 -0.10 6.33
CA ILE A 135 6.15 0.50 7.60
C ILE A 135 7.48 -0.09 8.02
N PRO A 136 8.54 0.71 8.09
CA PRO A 136 9.80 0.26 8.62
C PRO A 136 9.68 -0.10 10.10
N SER A 137 10.15 -1.31 10.41
CA SER A 137 10.40 -1.80 11.76
C SER A 137 11.89 -2.04 11.91
N GLY A 138 12.54 -1.46 12.92
CA GLY A 138 14.00 -1.54 12.98
C GLY A 138 14.64 -0.56 13.94
N ALA A 139 15.98 -0.54 13.93
CA ALA A 139 16.72 0.58 14.48
C ALA A 139 16.32 1.84 13.69
N TYR A 140 15.66 2.77 14.37
CA TYR A 140 15.28 4.08 13.87
C TYR A 140 15.86 5.10 14.83
N VAL A 141 16.83 5.89 14.36
CA VAL A 141 17.52 6.94 15.10
C VAL A 141 17.22 8.27 14.44
N ILE A 142 16.82 9.26 15.22
CA ILE A 142 16.56 10.60 14.74
C ILE A 142 17.84 11.39 14.97
N TYR A 143 18.43 11.89 13.89
CA TYR A 143 19.50 12.89 14.00
C TYR A 143 18.99 14.24 13.53
N ASP A 144 19.52 15.31 14.12
CA ASP A 144 19.40 16.63 13.52
C ASP A 144 20.06 16.59 12.14
N GLU A 145 19.23 16.75 11.11
CA GLU A 145 19.72 16.87 9.74
C GLU A 145 20.04 18.34 9.44
N SER A 146 21.08 18.60 8.65
CA SER A 146 21.37 19.96 8.22
C SER A 146 20.16 20.57 7.51
N VAL A 147 19.88 21.82 7.87
CA VAL A 147 18.86 22.64 7.19
C VAL A 147 19.47 23.21 5.93
N ILE A 148 18.73 23.12 4.83
CA ILE A 148 19.17 23.69 3.55
C ILE A 148 19.27 25.22 3.69
N GLN A 149 20.49 25.74 3.54
CA GLN A 149 20.72 27.18 3.59
C GLN A 149 20.32 27.82 2.26
N LYS A 150 19.71 28.99 2.34
CA LYS A 150 19.36 29.79 1.16
C LYS A 150 20.62 30.10 0.34
N ALA A 151 20.54 29.92 -0.97
CA ALA A 151 21.66 30.09 -1.90
C ALA A 151 22.87 29.16 -1.66
N SER A 152 22.70 28.09 -0.87
CA SER A 152 23.67 26.98 -0.85
C SER A 152 23.72 26.28 -2.21
N GLU A 153 24.77 25.46 -2.43
CA GLU A 153 24.86 24.64 -3.64
C GLU A 153 23.62 23.74 -3.85
N GLU A 154 23.08 23.18 -2.76
CA GLU A 154 21.86 22.39 -2.78
C GLU A 154 20.66 23.23 -3.23
N ASP A 155 20.49 24.44 -2.69
CA ASP A 155 19.37 25.33 -3.05
C ASP A 155 19.48 25.81 -4.50
N MET A 156 20.70 26.17 -4.93
CA MET A 156 20.97 26.66 -6.27
C MET A 156 20.77 25.59 -7.35
N ALA A 157 20.93 24.31 -7.01
CA ALA A 157 20.63 23.20 -7.92
C ALA A 157 19.14 23.14 -8.32
N TRP A 158 18.23 23.74 -7.54
CA TRP A 158 16.80 23.84 -7.86
C TRP A 158 16.42 25.06 -8.71
N ALA A 159 17.38 25.92 -9.08
CA ALA A 159 17.13 27.10 -9.92
C ALA A 159 16.41 26.82 -11.27
N PRO A 160 16.65 25.69 -11.97
CA PRO A 160 15.86 25.33 -13.15
C PRO A 160 14.37 25.17 -12.82
N VAL A 161 14.05 24.54 -11.69
CA VAL A 161 12.67 24.33 -11.24
C VAL A 161 12.00 25.64 -10.84
N VAL A 162 12.72 26.54 -10.17
CA VAL A 162 12.26 27.92 -9.90
C VAL A 162 11.86 28.62 -11.20
N SER A 163 12.66 28.45 -12.25
CA SER A 163 12.38 29.04 -13.58
C SER A 163 11.14 28.42 -14.22
N LEU A 164 10.96 27.11 -14.07
CA LEU A 164 9.73 26.43 -14.52
C LEU A 164 8.49 26.96 -13.79
N ILE A 165 8.50 27.06 -12.45
CA ILE A 165 7.35 27.55 -11.67
C ILE A 165 6.91 28.96 -12.11
N LYS A 166 7.86 29.82 -12.48
CA LYS A 166 7.58 31.16 -13.02
C LYS A 166 6.85 31.13 -14.36
N LEU A 167 7.09 30.11 -15.18
CA LEU A 167 6.50 29.95 -16.51
C LEU A 167 5.10 29.33 -16.47
N LEU A 168 4.64 28.81 -15.33
CA LEU A 168 3.38 28.07 -15.23
C LEU A 168 2.27 28.91 -14.56
N PRO A 169 1.50 29.73 -15.30
CA PRO A 169 0.57 30.69 -14.70
C PRO A 169 -0.65 30.07 -14.01
N ARG A 170 -0.89 28.76 -14.15
CA ARG A 170 -2.07 28.05 -13.61
C ARG A 170 -1.69 26.86 -12.74
N LEU A 171 -0.50 26.88 -12.14
CA LEU A 171 -0.05 25.82 -11.26
C LEU A 171 -0.96 25.78 -10.02
N ALA A 172 -1.71 24.69 -9.89
CA ALA A 172 -2.68 24.50 -8.80
C ALA A 172 -2.11 23.60 -7.70
N ASN A 173 -1.32 22.58 -8.06
CA ASN A 173 -0.81 21.58 -7.12
C ASN A 173 0.68 21.32 -7.35
N LEU A 174 1.45 21.28 -6.27
CA LEU A 174 2.84 20.84 -6.26
C LEU A 174 2.98 19.67 -5.28
N PHE A 175 3.38 18.50 -5.78
CA PHE A 175 3.70 17.33 -4.99
C PHE A 175 5.21 17.23 -4.81
N TYR A 176 5.66 17.23 -3.57
CA TYR A 176 7.06 17.10 -3.21
C TYR A 176 7.28 15.78 -2.45
N ASP A 177 7.86 14.81 -3.14
CA ASP A 177 8.21 13.46 -2.65
C ASP A 177 9.72 13.22 -2.81
N CYS A 178 10.52 14.19 -2.36
CA CYS A 178 11.97 14.11 -2.39
C CYS A 178 12.54 13.94 -0.98
N GLN A 179 13.62 13.17 -0.85
CA GLN A 179 14.29 12.94 0.44
C GLN A 179 14.98 14.21 0.99
N ASN A 180 15.36 15.13 0.11
CA ASN A 180 15.92 16.43 0.51
C ASN A 180 14.85 17.30 1.17
N GLN A 181 15.26 18.20 2.06
CA GLN A 181 14.35 19.22 2.59
C GLN A 181 13.81 20.08 1.45
N PHE A 182 12.56 20.53 1.55
CA PHE A 182 12.02 21.46 0.57
C PHE A 182 12.97 22.68 0.43
N PRO A 183 13.37 23.09 -0.78
CA PRO A 183 14.33 24.18 -0.98
C PRO A 183 13.77 25.59 -0.70
N PRO A 184 14.53 26.49 -0.04
CA PRO A 184 14.10 27.86 0.22
C PRO A 184 13.77 28.64 -1.05
N SER A 185 14.56 28.47 -2.11
CA SER A 185 14.31 29.12 -3.40
C SER A 185 12.99 28.69 -4.05
N LEU A 186 12.56 27.44 -3.84
CA LEU A 186 11.27 26.95 -4.30
C LEU A 186 10.12 27.52 -3.48
N LEU A 187 10.29 27.65 -2.17
CA LEU A 187 9.28 28.24 -1.30
C LEU A 187 9.05 29.72 -1.67
N ASP A 188 10.13 30.47 -1.83
CA ASP A 188 10.07 31.86 -2.31
C ASP A 188 9.38 31.96 -3.67
N ALA A 189 9.67 31.04 -4.59
CA ALA A 189 9.07 31.02 -5.92
C ALA A 189 7.55 30.75 -5.87
N LEU A 190 7.12 29.81 -5.01
CA LEU A 190 5.70 29.54 -4.78
C LEU A 190 4.98 30.76 -4.21
N HIS A 191 5.50 31.36 -3.14
CA HIS A 191 4.87 32.52 -2.52
C HIS A 191 4.79 33.72 -3.49
N LYS A 192 5.83 33.94 -4.29
CA LYS A 192 5.91 35.10 -5.19
C LYS A 192 5.08 34.93 -6.46
N HIS A 193 5.08 33.74 -7.05
CA HIS A 193 4.51 33.51 -8.39
C HIS A 193 3.22 32.68 -8.36
N GLN A 194 3.02 31.84 -7.34
CA GLN A 194 1.90 30.88 -7.26
C GLN A 194 1.28 30.81 -5.85
N PRO A 195 0.81 31.93 -5.27
CA PRO A 195 0.37 31.97 -3.87
C PRO A 195 -0.84 31.08 -3.56
N HIS A 196 -1.63 30.72 -4.57
CA HIS A 196 -2.79 29.82 -4.44
C HIS A 196 -2.47 28.35 -4.73
N CYS A 197 -1.20 28.02 -5.02
CA CYS A 197 -0.79 26.65 -5.25
C CYS A 197 -0.85 25.85 -3.95
N LYS A 198 -1.41 24.64 -4.03
CA LYS A 198 -1.44 23.68 -2.93
C LYS A 198 -0.17 22.83 -2.95
N LEU A 199 0.62 22.96 -1.90
CA LEU A 199 1.80 22.15 -1.63
C LEU A 199 1.39 20.88 -0.88
N TYR A 200 1.66 19.74 -1.51
CA TYR A 200 1.54 18.40 -0.96
C TYR A 200 2.94 17.90 -0.61
N HIS A 201 3.32 17.96 0.67
CA HIS A 201 4.65 17.59 1.13
C HIS A 201 4.65 16.17 1.68
N ARG A 202 5.25 15.21 0.95
CA ARG A 202 5.20 13.77 1.26
C ARG A 202 6.32 13.29 2.19
N THR A 203 7.36 14.11 2.38
CA THR A 203 8.57 13.81 3.17
C THR A 203 8.83 14.88 4.24
N PHE A 204 7.77 15.43 4.84
CA PHE A 204 7.89 16.58 5.75
C PHE A 204 8.48 16.15 7.09
N ARG A 205 9.37 16.99 7.63
CA ARG A 205 9.94 16.83 8.98
C ARG A 205 10.52 18.15 9.46
N LEU A 206 10.34 18.45 10.74
CA LEU A 206 11.11 19.48 11.44
C LEU A 206 12.41 18.83 11.93
N ARG A 207 13.50 19.11 11.22
CA ARG A 207 14.79 18.44 11.37
C ARG A 207 15.55 18.88 12.60
N THR A 208 15.33 20.10 13.11
CA THR A 208 16.07 20.64 14.27
C THR A 208 15.24 20.66 15.56
N LEU A 209 14.10 19.96 15.57
CA LEU A 209 13.18 19.98 16.72
C LEU A 209 13.70 19.18 17.91
N PHE A 210 14.82 18.50 17.76
CA PHE A 210 15.27 17.50 18.72
C PHE A 210 15.82 18.12 20.02
N TRP A 211 16.49 19.28 19.95
CA TRP A 211 17.12 19.93 21.10
C TRP A 211 16.74 21.39 21.33
N ASP A 212 16.10 22.04 20.37
CA ASP A 212 15.82 23.48 20.42
C ASP A 212 14.62 23.85 19.54
N THR A 213 14.36 25.15 19.47
CA THR A 213 13.42 25.81 18.59
C THR A 213 13.70 25.45 17.12
N PRO A 214 12.69 25.06 16.32
CA PRO A 214 12.88 24.80 14.89
C PRO A 214 13.53 25.97 14.18
N TYR A 215 14.39 25.67 13.21
CA TYR A 215 15.09 26.71 12.46
C TYR A 215 14.08 27.64 11.77
N PRO A 216 14.35 28.96 11.63
CA PRO A 216 13.38 29.91 11.09
C PRO A 216 12.83 29.53 9.71
N TYR A 217 13.64 28.89 8.87
CA TYR A 217 13.20 28.38 7.57
C TYR A 217 12.17 27.26 7.69
N GLU A 218 12.36 26.33 8.63
CA GLU A 218 11.42 25.23 8.85
C GLU A 218 10.07 25.77 9.32
N MET A 219 10.08 26.78 10.19
CA MET A 219 8.86 27.48 10.60
C MET A 219 8.19 28.19 9.41
N ALA A 220 8.95 28.84 8.53
CA ALA A 220 8.39 29.48 7.34
C ALA A 220 7.75 28.46 6.37
N LEU A 221 8.32 27.27 6.25
CA LEU A 221 7.74 26.17 5.48
C LEU A 221 6.48 25.62 6.15
N ALA A 222 6.55 25.34 7.45
CA ALA A 222 5.47 24.77 8.25
C ALA A 222 4.23 25.66 8.33
N THR A 223 4.44 26.98 8.33
CA THR A 223 3.37 28.00 8.39
C THR A 223 3.03 28.58 7.01
N SER A 224 3.57 27.99 5.94
CA SER A 224 3.34 28.45 4.57
C SER A 224 1.85 28.41 4.22
N PRO A 225 1.28 29.48 3.64
CA PRO A 225 -0.12 29.50 3.22
C PRO A 225 -0.38 28.52 2.06
N CYS A 226 0.66 28.08 1.35
CA CYS A 226 0.54 27.08 0.29
C CYS A 226 0.47 25.65 0.84
N LEU A 227 0.86 25.40 2.10
CA LEU A 227 0.90 24.05 2.68
C LEU A 227 -0.52 23.51 2.86
N TYR A 228 -0.85 22.46 2.11
CA TYR A 228 -2.20 21.88 2.06
C TYR A 228 -2.26 20.46 2.63
N SER A 229 -1.23 19.66 2.36
CA SER A 229 -1.16 18.25 2.76
C SER A 229 0.25 17.93 3.24
N VAL A 230 0.35 17.27 4.39
CA VAL A 230 1.61 16.88 5.00
C VAL A 230 1.56 15.38 5.30
N LYS A 231 2.61 14.69 4.86
CA LYS A 231 2.95 13.36 5.36
C LYS A 231 4.28 13.44 6.08
N LEU A 232 4.29 12.94 7.30
CA LEU A 232 5.46 12.84 8.14
C LEU A 232 5.53 11.47 8.78
N ALA A 233 6.75 11.08 9.10
CA ALA A 233 7.02 9.83 9.77
C ALA A 233 7.65 10.13 11.13
N CYS A 234 7.17 9.46 12.17
CA CYS A 234 7.56 9.71 13.55
C CYS A 234 7.58 8.42 14.37
N THR A 235 8.21 8.49 15.54
CA THR A 235 8.21 7.45 16.57
C THR A 235 8.00 8.16 17.90
N GLU A 236 7.46 7.54 18.95
CA GLU A 236 7.41 8.22 20.26
C GLU A 236 8.84 8.52 20.77
N ARG A 237 9.72 7.54 20.58
CA ARG A 237 11.12 7.59 20.95
C ARG A 237 11.94 6.80 19.94
N ASP A 238 13.12 7.29 19.63
CA ASP A 238 14.04 6.64 18.69
C ASP A 238 14.85 5.52 19.38
N THR A 239 15.83 4.94 18.68
CA THR A 239 16.64 3.82 19.18
C THR A 239 17.74 4.25 20.16
N ASP A 240 18.16 5.52 20.12
CA ASP A 240 19.16 6.10 21.03
C ASP A 240 18.50 6.60 22.33
N GLY A 241 17.16 6.62 22.38
CA GLY A 241 16.37 6.93 23.57
C GLY A 241 15.82 8.35 23.57
N ASP A 242 15.83 8.97 22.41
CA ASP A 242 15.58 10.37 22.15
C ASP A 242 14.12 10.59 21.70
N ASP A 243 13.41 11.55 22.31
CA ASP A 243 11.96 11.78 22.11
C ASP A 243 11.68 12.52 20.78
N ASP A 244 10.75 12.02 19.95
CA ASP A 244 10.34 12.71 18.70
C ASP A 244 9.12 13.60 18.95
N PHE A 245 9.32 14.92 18.91
CA PHE A 245 8.23 15.87 19.07
C PHE A 245 7.49 16.23 17.77
N ASN A 246 7.82 15.64 16.62
CA ASN A 246 7.22 16.03 15.34
C ASN A 246 5.69 15.82 15.32
N GLN A 247 5.16 14.78 15.97
CA GLN A 247 3.71 14.57 16.06
C GLN A 247 3.04 15.69 16.86
N ALA A 248 3.58 16.03 18.03
CA ALA A 248 3.06 17.11 18.87
C ALA A 248 3.16 18.47 18.16
N ALA A 249 4.28 18.75 17.50
CA ALA A 249 4.45 19.95 16.68
C ALA A 249 3.45 20.03 15.53
N MET A 250 3.12 18.90 14.87
CA MET A 250 2.07 18.89 13.85
C MET A 250 0.69 19.20 14.41
N MET A 251 0.38 18.76 15.63
CA MET A 251 -0.87 19.13 16.29
C MET A 251 -0.94 20.65 16.54
N ASP A 252 0.15 21.29 16.97
CA ASP A 252 0.23 22.75 17.12
C ASP A 252 0.04 23.47 15.77
N LEU A 253 0.64 22.94 14.69
CA LEU A 253 0.50 23.48 13.35
C LEU A 253 -0.95 23.43 12.87
N VAL A 254 -1.61 22.27 13.03
CA VAL A 254 -3.00 22.07 12.66
C VAL A 254 -3.95 22.96 13.46
N SER A 255 -3.67 23.14 14.75
CA SER A 255 -4.51 23.91 15.66
C SER A 255 -4.65 25.37 15.23
N GLY A 256 -3.60 25.99 14.68
CA GLY A 256 -3.68 27.40 14.26
C GLY A 256 -2.55 27.98 13.43
N LEU A 257 -1.35 27.39 13.44
CA LEU A 257 -0.20 27.98 12.73
C LEU A 257 -0.21 27.71 11.21
N ALA A 258 -0.93 26.68 10.75
CA ALA A 258 -1.05 26.30 9.35
C ALA A 258 -2.54 26.25 8.91
N PRO A 259 -3.20 27.40 8.73
CA PRO A 259 -4.66 27.47 8.56
C PRO A 259 -5.19 26.85 7.25
N ASN A 260 -4.32 26.60 6.26
CA ASN A 260 -4.67 25.98 4.98
C ASN A 260 -4.39 24.48 4.92
N LEU A 261 -3.79 23.91 5.97
CA LEU A 261 -3.54 22.48 6.09
C LEU A 261 -4.89 21.74 6.24
N ARG A 262 -5.12 20.74 5.39
CA ARG A 262 -6.37 19.96 5.36
C ARG A 262 -6.15 18.45 5.45
N GLU A 263 -4.97 17.98 5.08
CA GLU A 263 -4.65 16.56 5.06
C GLU A 263 -3.37 16.31 5.85
N VAL A 264 -3.44 15.40 6.82
CA VAL A 264 -2.28 14.97 7.60
C VAL A 264 -2.20 13.45 7.60
N THR A 265 -1.03 12.93 7.25
CA THR A 265 -0.67 11.52 7.37
C THR A 265 0.50 11.38 8.31
N ILE A 266 0.26 10.72 9.44
CA ILE A 266 1.25 10.32 10.43
C ILE A 266 1.58 8.86 10.18
N VAL A 267 2.87 8.58 9.92
CA VAL A 267 3.38 7.21 9.82
C VAL A 267 4.17 6.91 11.08
N ASN A 268 3.56 6.17 12.01
CA ASN A 268 4.13 5.78 13.29
C ASN A 268 5.03 4.55 13.15
N PHE A 269 6.31 4.73 13.42
CA PHE A 269 7.30 3.66 13.42
C PHE A 269 7.47 3.05 14.80
N ARG A 270 7.96 1.80 14.81
CA ARG A 270 8.39 1.12 16.02
C ARG A 270 9.91 1.05 16.04
N ALA A 271 10.54 1.86 16.90
CA ALA A 271 11.96 1.74 17.20
C ALA A 271 12.22 0.56 18.16
N TYR A 272 13.27 -0.23 17.91
CA TYR A 272 13.71 -1.26 18.85
C TYR A 272 14.51 -0.63 20.01
N LEU A 273 13.85 -0.37 21.13
CA LEU A 273 14.48 0.20 22.32
C LEU A 273 15.16 -0.88 23.20
N PRO A 274 16.44 -0.72 23.57
CA PRO A 274 17.02 -1.42 24.71
C PRO A 274 16.24 -1.11 26.01
N SER A 275 15.99 -2.12 26.84
CA SER A 275 15.19 -2.00 28.08
C SER A 275 15.73 -1.00 29.13
N ARG A 276 16.87 -0.37 28.88
CA ARG A 276 17.55 0.58 29.78
C ARG A 276 17.22 2.05 29.49
N LEU A 277 16.45 2.35 28.43
CA LEU A 277 16.11 3.72 27.99
C LEU A 277 14.69 4.16 28.38
N PHE A 278 14.01 3.44 29.26
CA PHE A 278 12.70 3.83 29.79
C PHE A 278 12.83 4.99 30.81
N ARG A 279 13.17 6.19 30.34
CA ARG A 279 12.98 7.45 31.07
C ARG A 279 11.60 8.02 30.74
N ARG A 280 11.05 8.84 31.65
CA ARG A 280 9.81 9.58 31.34
C ARG A 280 10.08 10.53 30.17
N PRO A 281 9.19 10.58 29.15
CA PRO A 281 9.32 11.53 28.05
C PRO A 281 9.39 12.96 28.58
N GLU A 282 10.19 13.80 27.94
CA GLU A 282 10.17 15.22 28.23
C GLU A 282 8.82 15.81 27.77
N PRO A 283 8.26 16.78 28.52
CA PRO A 283 7.01 17.41 28.13
C PRO A 283 7.23 18.29 26.90
N TRP A 284 6.36 18.14 25.91
CA TRP A 284 6.30 19.03 24.75
C TRP A 284 6.06 20.49 25.17
N ARG A 285 6.91 21.41 24.70
CA ARG A 285 6.89 22.83 25.11
C ARG A 285 6.09 23.74 24.17
N GLY A 286 5.64 23.22 23.04
CA GLY A 286 4.92 23.98 22.02
C GLY A 286 5.83 24.62 20.98
N LEU A 287 5.31 24.82 19.77
CA LEU A 287 6.00 25.57 18.72
C LEU A 287 6.06 27.08 19.03
N PRO A 288 7.08 27.79 18.53
CA PRO A 288 7.15 29.25 18.63
C PRO A 288 5.90 29.92 18.05
N GLY A 289 5.28 30.82 18.81
CA GLY A 289 4.07 31.53 18.41
C GLY A 289 2.78 30.72 18.57
N PHE A 290 2.86 29.46 19.01
CA PHE A 290 1.67 28.69 19.36
C PHE A 290 1.07 29.16 20.69
N ILE A 291 -0.25 29.30 20.72
CA ILE A 291 -1.02 29.59 21.92
C ILE A 291 -2.04 28.46 22.10
N PRO A 292 -1.89 27.60 23.11
CA PRO A 292 -2.79 26.49 23.36
C PRO A 292 -4.25 26.93 23.47
N GLY A 293 -5.15 26.26 22.76
CA GLY A 293 -6.60 26.52 22.79
C GLY A 293 -7.06 27.81 22.10
N SER A 294 -6.16 28.53 21.41
CA SER A 294 -6.51 29.77 20.69
C SER A 294 -7.34 29.55 19.43
N SER A 295 -7.18 28.39 18.79
CA SER A 295 -7.82 28.02 17.53
C SER A 295 -7.90 26.50 17.41
N VAL A 296 -8.83 26.04 16.55
CA VAL A 296 -9.04 24.63 16.25
C VAL A 296 -8.95 24.46 14.74
N GLY A 297 -8.14 23.51 14.29
CA GLY A 297 -7.96 23.19 12.87
C GLY A 297 -9.20 22.55 12.24
N SER A 298 -9.24 22.54 10.91
CA SER A 298 -10.35 21.96 10.12
C SER A 298 -9.84 20.92 9.12
N LEU A 299 -9.20 19.87 9.61
CA LEU A 299 -8.73 18.78 8.76
C LEU A 299 -9.92 18.07 8.07
N THR A 300 -9.71 17.73 6.80
CA THR A 300 -10.62 16.88 6.02
C THR A 300 -10.12 15.44 5.92
N SER A 301 -8.82 15.21 6.11
CA SER A 301 -8.21 13.88 6.13
C SER A 301 -7.22 13.76 7.28
N LEU A 302 -7.38 12.73 8.09
CA LEU A 302 -6.44 12.34 9.14
C LEU A 302 -6.11 10.86 8.99
N SER A 303 -4.83 10.54 8.82
CA SER A 303 -4.36 9.17 8.73
C SER A 303 -3.30 8.90 9.78
N LEU A 304 -3.57 7.97 10.69
CA LEU A 304 -2.66 7.51 11.74
C LEU A 304 -2.30 6.05 11.42
N ILE A 305 -1.18 5.85 10.72
CA ILE A 305 -0.78 4.56 10.16
C ILE A 305 0.40 3.98 10.96
N GLY A 306 0.50 2.66 11.05
CA GLY A 306 1.61 1.96 11.68
C GLY A 306 1.45 1.66 13.16
N SER A 307 2.54 1.77 13.92
CA SER A 307 2.57 1.32 15.32
C SER A 307 1.82 2.29 16.23
N VAL A 308 0.53 2.07 16.42
CA VAL A 308 -0.37 2.85 17.29
C VAL A 308 -0.61 2.20 18.67
N ARG A 309 0.24 1.26 19.09
CA ARG A 309 0.02 0.51 20.35
C ARG A 309 0.13 1.42 21.58
N ASN A 310 -0.79 1.22 22.54
CA ASN A 310 -0.87 1.80 23.88
C ASN A 310 -1.25 3.28 24.03
N SER A 311 -1.11 4.12 22.99
CA SER A 311 -1.39 5.56 23.06
C SER A 311 -2.56 6.03 22.19
N LEU A 312 -3.17 5.19 21.34
CA LEU A 312 -4.20 5.63 20.38
C LEU A 312 -5.39 6.41 20.99
N PRO A 313 -5.96 6.04 22.16
CA PRO A 313 -6.99 6.87 22.80
C PRO A 313 -6.47 8.26 23.20
N GLU A 314 -5.28 8.33 23.78
CA GLU A 314 -4.64 9.57 24.20
C GLU A 314 -4.27 10.44 22.99
N ASP A 315 -3.81 9.81 21.90
CA ASP A 315 -3.50 10.44 20.62
C ASP A 315 -4.75 11.00 19.98
N LEU A 316 -5.81 10.21 19.82
CA LEU A 316 -7.08 10.68 19.25
C LEU A 316 -7.71 11.77 20.13
N GLN A 317 -7.59 11.66 21.45
CA GLN A 317 -8.02 12.71 22.35
C GLN A 317 -7.20 13.99 22.14
N SER A 318 -5.88 13.89 21.93
CA SER A 318 -5.01 15.02 21.64
C SER A 318 -5.34 15.65 20.27
N TRP A 319 -5.57 14.82 19.25
CA TRP A 319 -6.05 15.26 17.95
C TRP A 319 -7.42 15.94 18.01
N SER A 320 -8.34 15.45 18.86
CA SER A 320 -9.66 16.06 19.04
C SER A 320 -9.62 17.46 19.65
N LYS A 321 -8.54 17.80 20.37
CA LYS A 321 -8.29 19.16 20.88
C LYS A 321 -7.72 20.08 19.80
N SER A 322 -6.98 19.51 18.85
CA SER A 322 -6.25 20.23 17.82
C SER A 322 -7.06 20.48 16.55
N THR A 323 -8.01 19.60 16.23
CA THR A 323 -8.88 19.75 15.05
C THR A 323 -10.32 19.31 15.31
N ASP A 324 -11.26 19.98 14.65
CA ASP A 324 -12.67 19.58 14.67
C ASP A 324 -12.88 18.31 13.84
N LEU A 325 -12.98 17.17 14.53
CA LEU A 325 -13.21 15.86 13.92
C LEU A 325 -14.49 15.78 13.08
N ARG A 326 -15.43 16.72 13.23
CA ARG A 326 -16.68 16.74 12.46
C ARG A 326 -16.48 17.13 10.99
N CYS A 327 -15.35 17.76 10.67
CA CYS A 327 -14.96 18.15 9.31
C CYS A 327 -14.28 17.00 8.53
N LEU A 328 -13.95 15.89 9.19
CA LEU A 328 -13.23 14.78 8.57
C LEU A 328 -14.11 14.05 7.55
N HIS A 329 -13.56 13.89 6.36
CA HIS A 329 -14.12 13.10 5.26
C HIS A 329 -13.40 11.75 5.13
N HIS A 330 -12.11 11.71 5.47
CA HIS A 330 -11.29 10.51 5.41
C HIS A 330 -10.59 10.29 6.76
N LEU A 331 -10.70 9.08 7.29
CA LEU A 331 -10.05 8.67 8.53
C LEU A 331 -9.34 7.33 8.33
N THR A 332 -8.07 7.26 8.73
CA THR A 332 -7.30 6.01 8.75
C THR A 332 -6.78 5.77 10.16
N LEU A 333 -7.14 4.62 10.75
CA LEU A 333 -6.75 4.20 12.09
C LEU A 333 -6.02 2.86 12.02
N GLY A 334 -4.70 2.89 12.23
CA GLY A 334 -3.83 1.76 11.94
C GLY A 334 -3.65 1.59 10.44
N GLY A 335 -3.23 0.40 10.01
CA GLY A 335 -2.95 0.15 8.59
C GLY A 335 -1.45 0.17 8.27
N GLY A 336 -1.15 0.01 6.99
CA GLY A 336 0.20 -0.11 6.44
C GLY A 336 0.76 -1.53 6.52
N PHE A 337 1.69 -1.81 5.61
CA PHE A 337 2.29 -3.14 5.41
C PHE A 337 3.45 -3.35 6.40
N GLY A 338 3.50 -4.49 7.09
CA GLY A 338 4.48 -4.78 8.14
C GLY A 338 4.06 -4.37 9.56
N ALA A 339 2.86 -3.82 9.74
CA ALA A 339 2.25 -3.54 11.04
C ALA A 339 0.92 -4.28 11.23
N GLU A 340 0.83 -5.51 10.73
CA GLU A 340 -0.37 -6.34 10.81
C GLU A 340 -0.73 -6.69 12.25
N SER A 341 0.24 -6.73 13.17
CA SER A 341 0.04 -7.03 14.60
C SER A 341 -0.34 -5.83 15.47
N VAL A 342 -0.68 -4.68 14.86
CA VAL A 342 -1.01 -3.45 15.58
C VAL A 342 -2.26 -2.81 14.97
N GLY A 343 -3.29 -2.60 15.78
CA GLY A 343 -4.55 -2.00 15.36
C GLY A 343 -5.32 -1.36 16.50
N VAL A 344 -6.56 -0.99 16.22
CA VAL A 344 -7.52 -0.40 17.15
C VAL A 344 -8.08 -1.51 18.05
N SER A 345 -7.88 -1.38 19.36
CA SER A 345 -8.38 -2.32 20.35
C SER A 345 -9.87 -2.09 20.68
N GLY A 346 -10.49 -3.10 21.31
CA GLY A 346 -11.88 -3.02 21.79
C GLY A 346 -12.20 -1.78 22.63
N ASP A 347 -11.32 -1.46 23.58
CA ASP A 347 -11.49 -0.30 24.47
C ASP A 347 -11.43 1.03 23.71
N VAL A 348 -10.56 1.11 22.68
CA VAL A 348 -10.47 2.28 21.81
C VAL A 348 -11.74 2.42 20.97
N MET A 349 -12.25 1.32 20.41
CA MET A 349 -13.50 1.30 19.64
C MET A 349 -14.67 1.80 20.49
N GLU A 350 -14.80 1.33 21.72
CA GLU A 350 -15.82 1.78 22.67
C GLU A 350 -15.69 3.27 22.99
N TRP A 351 -14.46 3.75 23.23
CA TRP A 351 -14.19 5.17 23.48
C TRP A 351 -14.58 6.06 22.29
N ILE A 352 -14.19 5.67 21.07
CA ILE A 352 -14.52 6.41 19.84
C ILE A 352 -16.04 6.48 19.68
N SER A 353 -16.73 5.37 19.87
CA SER A 353 -18.20 5.26 19.72
C SER A 353 -18.96 6.19 20.67
N ARG A 354 -18.43 6.42 21.88
CA ARG A 354 -19.07 7.26 22.90
C ARG A 354 -18.66 8.72 22.84
N THR A 355 -17.43 9.02 22.42
CA THR A 355 -16.82 10.34 22.61
C THR A 355 -16.71 11.12 21.31
N CYS A 356 -16.51 10.44 20.18
CA CYS A 356 -16.23 11.07 18.89
C CYS A 356 -17.48 11.13 18.01
N SER A 357 -17.51 12.09 17.08
CA SER A 357 -18.58 12.21 16.08
C SER A 357 -17.99 12.59 14.73
N PHE A 358 -18.32 11.79 13.70
CA PHE A 358 -17.81 11.97 12.33
C PHE A 358 -18.96 12.11 11.30
N PRO A 359 -19.77 13.19 11.37
CA PRO A 359 -20.95 13.35 10.52
C PRO A 359 -20.67 13.46 9.01
N GLN A 360 -19.45 13.85 8.61
CA GLN A 360 -19.05 14.03 7.20
C GLN A 360 -18.16 12.90 6.66
N LEU A 361 -17.91 11.86 7.46
CA LEU A 361 -16.99 10.78 7.10
C LEU A 361 -17.54 9.99 5.91
N ARG A 362 -16.69 9.81 4.90
CA ARG A 362 -17.02 9.04 3.69
C ARG A 362 -16.13 7.82 3.54
N THR A 363 -14.88 7.93 3.97
CA THR A 363 -13.88 6.86 3.89
C THR A 363 -13.38 6.53 5.29
N LEU A 364 -13.46 5.26 5.67
CA LEU A 364 -12.82 4.73 6.86
C LEU A 364 -11.89 3.58 6.47
N ILE A 365 -10.64 3.68 6.88
CA ILE A 365 -9.67 2.59 6.82
C ILE A 365 -9.30 2.26 8.26
N VAL A 366 -9.59 1.05 8.72
CA VAL A 366 -9.35 0.64 10.09
C VAL A 366 -8.70 -0.74 10.13
N ARG A 367 -7.66 -0.87 10.95
CA ARG A 367 -7.13 -2.17 11.36
C ARG A 367 -7.58 -2.44 12.77
N LEU A 368 -8.26 -3.55 12.99
CA LEU A 368 -8.69 -3.98 14.31
C LEU A 368 -7.62 -4.86 14.95
N ASP A 369 -7.55 -4.84 16.28
CA ASP A 369 -6.71 -5.74 17.08
C ASP A 369 -7.50 -6.17 18.33
N ARG A 370 -7.42 -7.44 18.72
CA ARG A 370 -8.03 -7.88 19.99
C ARG A 370 -7.27 -7.29 21.18
N ASP A 371 -5.96 -7.05 21.02
CA ASP A 371 -5.09 -6.54 22.10
C ASP A 371 -5.23 -7.36 23.40
N ASP A 372 -5.38 -8.67 23.26
CA ASP A 372 -5.71 -9.62 24.33
C ASP A 372 -4.57 -10.61 24.59
N PHE A 373 -3.34 -10.25 24.18
CA PHE A 373 -2.15 -11.09 24.34
C PHE A 373 -1.86 -11.43 25.81
N ASP A 374 -2.08 -10.47 26.71
CA ASP A 374 -1.84 -10.63 28.15
C ASP A 374 -3.13 -10.95 28.94
N VAL A 375 -4.26 -10.40 28.50
CA VAL A 375 -5.56 -10.50 29.18
C VAL A 375 -6.67 -10.71 28.15
N GLN A 376 -7.48 -11.76 28.35
CA GLN A 376 -8.62 -12.06 27.48
C GLN A 376 -9.61 -10.88 27.44
N LYS A 377 -10.00 -10.45 26.23
CA LYS A 377 -11.01 -9.40 26.00
C LYS A 377 -12.26 -9.97 25.33
N PRO A 378 -13.20 -10.57 26.09
CA PRO A 378 -14.36 -11.27 25.53
C PRO A 378 -15.39 -10.35 24.87
N ASP A 379 -15.43 -9.07 25.24
CA ASP A 379 -16.39 -8.08 24.72
C ASP A 379 -15.99 -7.48 23.37
N TYR A 380 -14.86 -7.91 22.78
CA TYR A 380 -14.29 -7.35 21.56
C TYR A 380 -15.30 -7.24 20.40
N SER A 381 -16.02 -8.33 20.09
CA SER A 381 -16.98 -8.36 18.99
C SER A 381 -18.12 -7.38 19.23
N ARG A 382 -18.63 -7.28 20.46
CA ARG A 382 -19.66 -6.30 20.85
C ARG A 382 -19.16 -4.87 20.65
N GLN A 383 -17.94 -4.58 21.10
CA GLN A 383 -17.34 -3.24 20.96
C GLN A 383 -17.13 -2.87 19.48
N ALA A 384 -16.72 -3.82 18.65
CA ALA A 384 -16.60 -3.62 17.20
C ALA A 384 -17.95 -3.36 16.52
N VAL A 385 -19.00 -4.12 16.88
CA VAL A 385 -20.37 -3.91 16.39
C VAL A 385 -20.90 -2.53 16.77
N GLU A 386 -20.71 -2.10 18.03
CA GLU A 386 -21.08 -0.76 18.49
C GLU A 386 -20.33 0.34 17.73
N PHE A 387 -19.05 0.11 17.43
CA PHE A 387 -18.21 1.04 16.67
C PHE A 387 -18.69 1.28 15.25
N PHE A 388 -18.96 0.22 14.48
CA PHE A 388 -19.51 0.38 13.14
C PHE A 388 -20.94 0.96 13.19
N GLY A 389 -21.74 0.59 14.20
CA GLY A 389 -23.08 1.15 14.41
C GLY A 389 -23.11 2.65 14.76
N ALA A 390 -22.05 3.19 15.35
CA ALA A 390 -21.95 4.61 15.71
C ALA A 390 -21.62 5.53 14.52
N ILE A 391 -21.08 4.96 13.43
CA ILE A 391 -20.62 5.72 12.26
C ILE A 391 -21.75 5.79 11.22
N ARG A 392 -21.90 6.95 10.57
CA ARG A 392 -22.89 7.12 9.49
C ARG A 392 -22.52 6.26 8.28
N PRO A 393 -23.49 5.93 7.40
CA PRO A 393 -23.23 5.15 6.19
C PRO A 393 -22.05 5.68 5.36
N LEU A 394 -21.07 4.82 5.10
CA LEU A 394 -19.80 5.15 4.44
C LEU A 394 -19.88 4.85 2.93
N HIS A 395 -19.03 5.52 2.15
CA HIS A 395 -18.84 5.24 0.73
C HIS A 395 -17.68 4.28 0.48
N GLU A 396 -16.66 4.33 1.33
CA GLU A 396 -15.45 3.52 1.24
C GLU A 396 -15.10 2.99 2.62
N LEU A 397 -14.95 1.67 2.73
CA LEU A 397 -14.61 1.02 3.97
C LEU A 397 -13.54 -0.04 3.75
N SER A 398 -12.44 0.06 4.49
CA SER A 398 -11.41 -0.97 4.56
C SER A 398 -11.28 -1.45 5.99
N VAL A 399 -11.51 -2.74 6.22
CA VAL A 399 -11.37 -3.38 7.53
C VAL A 399 -10.37 -4.53 7.42
N SER A 400 -9.32 -4.46 8.22
CA SER A 400 -8.36 -5.56 8.37
C SER A 400 -8.23 -5.97 9.83
N GLY A 401 -7.80 -7.21 10.10
CA GLY A 401 -7.65 -7.72 11.46
C GLY A 401 -8.74 -8.71 11.87
N PRO A 402 -8.95 -8.91 13.18
CA PRO A 402 -9.86 -9.93 13.71
C PRO A 402 -11.32 -9.62 13.33
N LEU A 403 -11.84 -10.36 12.36
CA LEU A 403 -13.22 -10.28 11.90
C LEU A 403 -13.98 -11.53 12.32
N ASP A 404 -15.27 -11.37 12.60
CA ASP A 404 -16.20 -12.46 12.83
C ASP A 404 -17.55 -12.15 12.13
N PRO A 405 -18.49 -13.12 12.08
CA PRO A 405 -19.76 -12.92 11.40
C PRO A 405 -20.61 -11.77 11.96
N ASP A 406 -20.55 -11.49 13.27
CA ASP A 406 -21.35 -10.44 13.90
C ASP A 406 -20.83 -9.05 13.48
N ILE A 407 -19.50 -8.89 13.43
CA ILE A 407 -18.87 -7.67 12.92
C ILE A 407 -19.22 -7.46 11.44
N LEU A 408 -19.17 -8.53 10.63
CA LEU A 408 -19.55 -8.46 9.22
C LEU A 408 -21.02 -8.01 9.06
N GLU A 409 -21.93 -8.58 9.83
CA GLU A 409 -23.35 -8.21 9.79
C GLU A 409 -23.58 -6.74 10.17
N ALA A 410 -22.88 -6.24 11.20
CA ALA A 410 -22.92 -4.83 11.58
C ALA A 410 -22.44 -3.90 10.46
N ILE A 411 -21.36 -4.26 9.77
CA ILE A 411 -20.85 -3.51 8.61
C ILE A 411 -21.90 -3.46 7.50
N LEU A 412 -22.50 -4.60 7.16
CA LEU A 412 -23.45 -4.70 6.04
C LEU A 412 -24.76 -3.98 6.32
N SER A 413 -25.29 -4.12 7.53
CA SER A 413 -26.53 -3.47 7.95
C SER A 413 -26.37 -1.95 8.05
N GLY A 414 -25.23 -1.45 8.54
CA GLY A 414 -24.97 -0.03 8.74
C GLY A 414 -24.52 0.72 7.48
N HIS A 415 -23.66 0.11 6.65
CA HIS A 415 -22.98 0.81 5.56
C HIS A 415 -23.29 0.25 4.16
N GLY A 416 -23.80 -0.98 4.05
CA GLY A 416 -23.90 -1.71 2.77
C GLY A 416 -24.56 -0.92 1.63
N GLN A 417 -25.65 -0.22 1.92
CA GLN A 417 -26.43 0.50 0.89
C GLN A 417 -25.67 1.65 0.21
N THR A 418 -24.66 2.23 0.87
CA THR A 418 -23.89 3.37 0.35
C THR A 418 -22.49 3.02 -0.11
N LEU A 419 -21.99 1.83 0.25
CA LEU A 419 -20.64 1.39 -0.05
C LEU A 419 -20.42 1.23 -1.56
N LYS A 420 -19.40 1.91 -2.05
CA LYS A 420 -18.87 1.80 -3.43
C LYS A 420 -17.55 1.05 -3.46
N ASN A 421 -16.74 1.18 -2.39
CA ASN A 421 -15.49 0.45 -2.21
C ASN A 421 -15.52 -0.28 -0.86
N LEU A 422 -15.26 -1.58 -0.88
CA LEU A 422 -15.18 -2.42 0.31
C LEU A 422 -13.90 -3.27 0.27
N ASP A 423 -13.03 -3.13 1.27
CA ASP A 423 -11.87 -3.99 1.49
C ASP A 423 -12.04 -4.75 2.82
N LEU A 424 -12.08 -6.09 2.76
CA LEU A 424 -12.20 -6.96 3.92
C LEU A 424 -11.05 -7.96 3.97
N ARG A 425 -10.16 -7.79 4.96
CA ARG A 425 -8.97 -8.62 5.17
C ARG A 425 -8.93 -9.21 6.59
N PRO A 426 -9.67 -10.31 6.83
CA PRO A 426 -9.56 -11.06 8.08
C PRO A 426 -8.11 -11.46 8.35
N TYR A 427 -7.65 -11.20 9.56
CA TYR A 427 -6.31 -11.52 10.01
C TYR A 427 -6.30 -11.72 11.52
N GLU A 428 -5.50 -12.68 12.00
CA GLU A 428 -5.22 -12.89 13.41
C GLU A 428 -3.72 -12.81 13.64
N SER A 429 -3.29 -12.36 14.81
CA SER A 429 -1.87 -12.27 15.12
C SER A 429 -1.25 -13.68 15.21
N PRO A 430 -0.10 -13.94 14.55
CA PRO A 430 0.61 -15.21 14.64
C PRO A 430 1.37 -15.35 15.97
N PHE A 431 1.62 -14.25 16.68
CA PHE A 431 2.36 -14.28 17.95
C PHE A 431 1.59 -15.05 19.04
N GLN A 432 2.21 -16.10 19.58
CA GLN A 432 1.76 -16.78 20.78
C GLN A 432 2.46 -16.15 21.99
N ALA A 433 1.72 -15.85 23.06
CA ALA A 433 2.35 -15.45 24.32
C ALA A 433 3.08 -16.66 24.92
N ASP A 434 4.31 -16.48 25.39
CA ASP A 434 5.12 -17.50 26.10
C ASP A 434 4.42 -18.03 27.38
N ASN A 435 3.37 -17.34 27.83
CA ASN A 435 2.64 -17.64 29.04
C ASN A 435 1.37 -18.45 28.73
N ARG A 436 1.44 -19.79 28.63
CA ARG A 436 0.40 -20.87 28.74
C ARG A 436 -1.06 -20.68 28.26
N TRP A 437 -1.51 -19.49 27.90
CA TRP A 437 -2.78 -19.13 27.31
C TRP A 437 -2.58 -19.19 25.80
N PHE A 438 -2.78 -20.38 25.23
CA PHE A 438 -2.72 -20.56 23.79
C PHE A 438 -3.90 -19.81 23.15
N ARG A 439 -3.63 -18.67 22.50
CA ARG A 439 -4.62 -18.03 21.62
C ARG A 439 -4.91 -18.97 20.45
N ARG A 440 -6.16 -19.41 20.34
CA ARG A 440 -6.61 -20.40 19.33
C ARG A 440 -7.47 -19.79 18.23
N ASP A 441 -7.67 -18.48 18.23
CA ASP A 441 -8.48 -17.84 17.21
C ASP A 441 -7.86 -18.03 15.82
N ILE A 442 -8.72 -18.35 14.87
CA ILE A 442 -8.38 -18.55 13.47
C ILE A 442 -9.01 -17.39 12.70
N PRO A 443 -8.28 -16.78 11.73
CA PRO A 443 -8.86 -15.74 10.90
C PRO A 443 -10.15 -16.22 10.25
N MET A 444 -11.18 -15.37 10.26
CA MET A 444 -12.45 -15.68 9.60
C MET A 444 -12.23 -16.02 8.12
N ILE A 445 -12.83 -17.13 7.70
CA ILE A 445 -12.85 -17.57 6.31
C ILE A 445 -14.23 -17.22 5.73
N PHE A 446 -14.23 -16.48 4.61
CA PHE A 446 -15.48 -16.16 3.92
C PHE A 446 -16.09 -17.41 3.29
N THR A 447 -17.37 -17.63 3.59
CA THR A 447 -18.19 -18.67 2.99
C THR A 447 -18.98 -18.14 1.81
N LYS A 448 -19.45 -19.05 0.94
CA LYS A 448 -20.30 -18.71 -0.21
C LYS A 448 -21.53 -17.89 0.20
N GLN A 449 -22.15 -18.26 1.33
CA GLN A 449 -23.33 -17.57 1.86
C GLN A 449 -23.00 -16.13 2.26
N GLN A 450 -21.84 -15.88 2.87
CA GLN A 450 -21.41 -14.54 3.24
C GLN A 450 -21.12 -13.67 2.01
N ILE A 451 -20.54 -14.22 0.94
CA ILE A 451 -20.36 -13.46 -0.31
C ILE A 451 -21.70 -13.10 -0.95
N LEU A 452 -22.68 -13.99 -0.90
CA LEU A 452 -24.05 -13.70 -1.36
C LEU A 452 -24.72 -12.64 -0.46
N GLN A 453 -24.47 -12.64 0.85
CA GLN A 453 -24.93 -11.57 1.74
C GLN A 453 -24.29 -10.22 1.39
N LEU A 454 -22.99 -10.18 1.09
CA LEU A 454 -22.32 -8.97 0.60
C LEU A 454 -23.02 -8.44 -0.65
N GLN A 455 -23.29 -9.31 -1.62
CA GLN A 455 -23.96 -8.96 -2.87
C GLN A 455 -25.36 -8.37 -2.63
N ALA A 456 -26.13 -8.97 -1.71
CA ALA A 456 -27.50 -8.54 -1.42
C ALA A 456 -27.55 -7.20 -0.66
N HIS A 457 -26.61 -6.96 0.26
CA HIS A 457 -26.62 -5.78 1.12
C HIS A 457 -25.82 -4.60 0.55
N CYS A 458 -24.95 -4.83 -0.44
CA CYS A 458 -24.11 -3.81 -1.08
C CYS A 458 -24.44 -3.62 -2.57
N PRO A 459 -25.64 -3.10 -2.92
CA PRO A 459 -26.07 -2.97 -4.32
C PRO A 459 -25.27 -1.94 -5.13
N ALA A 460 -24.64 -0.97 -4.46
CA ALA A 460 -23.87 0.12 -5.06
C ALA A 460 -22.37 -0.21 -5.25
N LEU A 461 -21.94 -1.43 -4.93
CA LEU A 461 -20.53 -1.80 -4.85
C LEU A 461 -19.87 -1.82 -6.24
N GLU A 462 -18.85 -0.98 -6.42
CA GLU A 462 -18.07 -0.84 -7.65
C GLU A 462 -16.71 -1.53 -7.52
N GLU A 463 -16.13 -1.55 -6.34
CA GLU A 463 -14.79 -2.09 -6.05
C GLU A 463 -14.85 -2.97 -4.80
N LEU A 464 -14.32 -4.19 -4.90
CA LEU A 464 -14.26 -5.14 -3.80
C LEU A 464 -12.84 -5.68 -3.68
N ALA A 465 -12.25 -5.56 -2.50
CA ALA A 465 -11.07 -6.31 -2.10
C ALA A 465 -11.46 -7.29 -1.00
N ILE A 466 -11.13 -8.57 -1.18
CA ILE A 466 -11.54 -9.62 -0.24
C ILE A 466 -10.55 -10.77 -0.21
N THR A 467 -10.37 -11.32 0.99
CA THR A 467 -9.58 -12.54 1.19
C THR A 467 -10.42 -13.79 0.94
N VAL A 468 -9.95 -14.70 0.09
CA VAL A 468 -10.60 -15.99 -0.20
C VAL A 468 -9.63 -17.13 0.10
N LYS A 469 -10.13 -18.18 0.76
CA LYS A 469 -9.32 -19.35 1.10
C LYS A 469 -9.00 -20.18 -0.14
N ARG A 470 -7.73 -20.57 -0.32
CA ARG A 470 -7.35 -21.58 -1.31
C ARG A 470 -7.63 -22.99 -0.79
N THR A 471 -8.35 -23.78 -1.58
CA THR A 471 -8.73 -25.16 -1.27
C THR A 471 -8.33 -26.09 -2.41
N LYS A 472 -7.11 -25.90 -2.92
CA LYS A 472 -6.49 -26.73 -3.97
C LYS A 472 -7.27 -26.72 -5.28
N SER A 473 -7.94 -25.60 -5.61
CA SER A 473 -8.73 -25.45 -6.83
C SER A 473 -9.91 -26.42 -6.92
N ASP A 474 -10.47 -26.82 -5.77
CA ASP A 474 -11.63 -27.70 -5.70
C ASP A 474 -12.93 -27.01 -6.17
N ALA A 475 -14.00 -27.80 -6.26
CA ALA A 475 -15.30 -27.30 -6.72
C ALA A 475 -15.88 -26.23 -5.78
N LEU A 476 -15.57 -26.26 -4.48
CA LEU A 476 -16.03 -25.25 -3.51
C LEU A 476 -15.35 -23.90 -3.77
N GLU A 477 -14.05 -23.92 -4.11
CA GLU A 477 -13.29 -22.75 -4.50
C GLU A 477 -13.84 -22.14 -5.80
N ALA A 478 -14.07 -22.96 -6.82
CA ALA A 478 -14.63 -22.53 -8.10
C ALA A 478 -16.04 -21.94 -7.92
N ASP A 479 -16.87 -22.57 -7.09
CA ASP A 479 -18.18 -22.06 -6.70
C ASP A 479 -18.10 -20.70 -5.99
N MET A 480 -17.09 -20.49 -5.15
CA MET A 480 -16.85 -19.20 -4.49
C MET A 480 -16.58 -18.12 -5.54
N TYR A 481 -15.65 -18.36 -6.48
CA TYR A 481 -15.37 -17.37 -7.53
C TYR A 481 -16.60 -17.06 -8.37
N ARG A 482 -17.41 -18.06 -8.69
CA ARG A 482 -18.65 -17.88 -9.46
C ARG A 482 -19.62 -16.91 -8.78
N THR A 483 -19.64 -16.80 -7.45
CA THR A 483 -20.54 -15.86 -6.76
C THR A 483 -20.27 -14.39 -7.07
N PHE A 484 -19.02 -14.01 -7.38
CA PHE A 484 -18.69 -12.63 -7.73
C PHE A 484 -19.35 -12.17 -9.05
N SER A 485 -19.79 -13.13 -9.88
CA SER A 485 -20.54 -12.83 -11.11
C SER A 485 -21.84 -12.05 -10.83
N GLN A 486 -22.43 -12.23 -9.65
CA GLN A 486 -23.74 -11.71 -9.27
C GLN A 486 -23.76 -10.24 -8.80
N PHE A 487 -22.59 -9.59 -8.67
CA PHE A 487 -22.51 -8.20 -8.24
C PHE A 487 -22.78 -7.22 -9.39
N ASN A 488 -23.95 -6.58 -9.42
CA ASN A 488 -24.41 -5.82 -10.59
C ASN A 488 -23.49 -4.67 -11.06
N LEU A 489 -22.79 -3.99 -10.15
CA LEU A 489 -22.00 -2.79 -10.47
C LEU A 489 -20.47 -2.98 -10.33
N LEU A 490 -20.03 -4.18 -9.92
CA LEU A 490 -18.63 -4.47 -9.64
C LEU A 490 -17.78 -4.37 -10.91
N ARG A 491 -16.85 -3.40 -10.91
CA ARG A 491 -15.89 -3.13 -12.00
C ARG A 491 -14.47 -3.59 -11.67
N SER A 492 -14.09 -3.58 -10.39
CA SER A 492 -12.74 -3.92 -9.94
C SER A 492 -12.83 -4.93 -8.80
N LEU A 493 -12.13 -6.04 -8.94
CA LEU A 493 -12.06 -7.07 -7.91
C LEU A 493 -10.59 -7.32 -7.55
N PHE A 494 -10.28 -7.26 -6.27
CA PHE A 494 -8.98 -7.66 -5.73
C PHE A 494 -9.13 -8.88 -4.83
N LEU A 495 -8.69 -10.03 -5.33
CA LEU A 495 -8.70 -11.28 -4.58
C LEU A 495 -7.36 -11.50 -3.89
N THR A 496 -7.39 -11.52 -2.56
CA THR A 496 -6.28 -12.03 -1.75
C THR A 496 -6.51 -13.52 -1.50
N LEU A 497 -5.73 -14.37 -2.14
CA LEU A 497 -5.78 -15.82 -2.03
C LEU A 497 -5.00 -16.25 -0.79
N ASP A 498 -5.71 -16.62 0.27
CA ASP A 498 -5.12 -17.08 1.53
C ASP A 498 -4.74 -18.57 1.44
N CYS A 499 -3.42 -18.81 1.46
CA CYS A 499 -2.79 -20.13 1.42
C CYS A 499 -2.38 -20.65 2.81
N SER A 500 -2.70 -19.94 3.90
CA SER A 500 -2.34 -20.37 5.26
C SER A 500 -3.06 -21.64 5.69
N ASN A 501 -2.63 -22.26 6.78
CA ASN A 501 -3.41 -23.31 7.44
C ASN A 501 -3.29 -23.19 8.97
N TRP A 502 -3.96 -22.18 9.53
CA TRP A 502 -4.00 -21.91 10.97
C TRP A 502 -4.55 -23.06 11.81
N ARG A 503 -5.33 -23.98 11.21
CA ARG A 503 -5.93 -25.12 11.89
C ARG A 503 -4.87 -26.10 12.40
N VAL A 504 -3.72 -26.20 11.73
CA VAL A 504 -2.64 -27.12 12.11
C VAL A 504 -2.25 -26.96 13.59
N ILE A 505 -2.06 -25.73 14.05
CA ILE A 505 -1.66 -25.46 15.43
C ILE A 505 -2.85 -25.07 16.32
N ARG A 506 -3.82 -24.33 15.78
CA ARG A 506 -4.86 -23.69 16.60
C ARG A 506 -6.15 -24.50 16.76
N ASP A 507 -6.41 -25.46 15.87
CA ASP A 507 -7.59 -26.32 15.94
C ASP A 507 -7.20 -27.72 16.45
N PRO A 508 -7.46 -28.04 17.73
CA PRO A 508 -7.10 -29.35 18.29
C PRO A 508 -7.88 -30.51 17.66
N THR A 509 -8.96 -30.22 16.94
CA THR A 509 -9.78 -31.23 16.24
C THR A 509 -9.32 -31.47 14.81
N TYR A 510 -8.34 -30.69 14.32
CA TYR A 510 -7.82 -30.79 12.97
C TYR A 510 -6.98 -32.06 12.81
N GLN A 511 -7.56 -33.06 12.13
CA GLN A 511 -6.93 -34.35 11.83
C GLN A 511 -7.07 -34.64 10.34
N PRO A 512 -6.18 -34.08 9.50
CA PRO A 512 -6.21 -34.36 8.07
C PRO A 512 -5.82 -35.83 7.80
N VAL A 513 -6.41 -36.40 6.76
CA VAL A 513 -6.11 -37.76 6.30
C VAL A 513 -5.03 -37.67 5.23
N PHE A 514 -3.87 -38.25 5.52
CA PHE A 514 -2.69 -38.25 4.65
C PHE A 514 -2.28 -39.66 4.25
N ASP A 515 -1.56 -39.78 3.13
CA ASP A 515 -0.88 -41.02 2.75
C ASP A 515 0.35 -41.30 3.65
N GLU A 516 0.90 -42.51 3.61
CA GLU A 516 2.01 -42.92 4.50
C GLU A 516 3.27 -42.03 4.40
N GLU A 517 3.49 -41.36 3.26
CA GLU A 517 4.61 -40.44 3.10
C GLU A 517 4.27 -39.04 3.59
N ASP A 518 3.05 -38.56 3.32
CA ASP A 518 2.53 -37.27 3.80
C ASP A 518 2.31 -37.24 5.31
N ASP A 519 2.04 -38.40 5.93
CA ASP A 519 1.76 -38.47 7.37
C ASP A 519 3.04 -38.32 8.22
N ARG A 520 4.21 -38.39 7.57
CA ARG A 520 5.51 -38.24 8.23
C ARG A 520 5.69 -36.81 8.76
N PRO A 521 6.32 -36.66 9.94
CA PRO A 521 6.70 -35.36 10.44
C PRO A 521 7.66 -34.62 9.49
N CYS A 522 7.49 -33.31 9.40
CA CYS A 522 8.36 -32.44 8.66
C CYS A 522 9.59 -32.12 9.51
N GLU A 523 10.72 -32.71 9.15
CA GLU A 523 12.00 -32.55 9.86
C GLU A 523 12.47 -31.09 10.00
N VAL A 524 12.00 -30.19 9.12
CA VAL A 524 12.41 -28.77 9.08
C VAL A 524 11.67 -27.90 10.08
N LEU A 525 10.43 -28.25 10.42
CA LEU A 525 9.50 -27.39 11.16
C LEU A 525 8.96 -27.99 12.46
N GLY A 526 9.25 -29.27 12.72
CA GLY A 526 8.94 -29.95 13.98
C GLY A 526 7.87 -31.03 13.85
N GLU A 527 7.69 -31.81 14.92
CA GLU A 527 6.87 -33.04 14.93
C GLU A 527 5.37 -32.81 14.65
N TRP A 528 4.87 -31.60 14.88
CA TRP A 528 3.45 -31.24 14.74
C TRP A 528 3.06 -30.86 13.30
N LEU A 529 4.03 -30.56 12.43
CA LEU A 529 3.79 -30.32 11.01
C LEU A 529 4.13 -31.59 10.22
N LYS A 530 3.16 -32.13 9.49
CA LYS A 530 3.36 -33.27 8.56
C LYS A 530 3.71 -32.83 7.13
N GLU A 531 4.40 -33.68 6.37
CA GLU A 531 4.76 -33.42 4.95
C GLU A 531 3.54 -33.13 4.06
N GLY A 532 2.39 -33.75 4.35
CA GLY A 532 1.14 -33.46 3.65
C GLY A 532 0.72 -31.99 3.74
N HIS A 533 0.94 -31.32 4.87
CA HIS A 533 0.65 -29.90 5.00
C HIS A 533 1.55 -29.03 4.12
N VAL A 534 2.83 -29.42 4.00
CA VAL A 534 3.79 -28.74 3.11
C VAL A 534 3.36 -28.91 1.66
N ARG A 535 2.98 -30.13 1.28
CA ARG A 535 2.46 -30.45 -0.06
C ARG A 535 1.23 -29.63 -0.41
N GLU A 536 0.24 -29.58 0.48
CA GLU A 536 -0.97 -28.78 0.29
C GLU A 536 -0.67 -27.27 0.21
N THR A 537 0.27 -26.78 1.01
CA THR A 537 0.72 -25.38 0.97
C THR A 537 1.28 -25.03 -0.40
N PHE A 538 2.14 -25.88 -0.98
CA PHE A 538 2.67 -25.65 -2.33
C PHE A 538 1.58 -25.64 -3.39
N ILE A 539 0.64 -26.58 -3.35
CA ILE A 539 -0.50 -26.62 -4.28
C ILE A 539 -1.32 -25.33 -4.19
N ASN A 540 -1.61 -24.85 -2.98
CA ASN A 540 -2.38 -23.64 -2.78
C ASN A 540 -1.64 -22.38 -3.25
N CYS A 541 -0.34 -22.29 -2.98
CA CYS A 541 0.54 -21.19 -3.40
C CYS A 541 0.78 -21.15 -4.91
N ALA A 542 0.70 -22.28 -5.63
CA ALA A 542 0.97 -22.35 -7.06
C ALA A 542 -0.11 -21.64 -7.88
N VAL A 543 0.15 -20.39 -8.26
CA VAL A 543 -0.77 -19.55 -9.05
C VAL A 543 -0.07 -19.07 -10.31
N ASP A 544 -0.29 -19.76 -11.42
CA ASP A 544 0.22 -19.37 -12.74
C ASP A 544 -0.83 -18.57 -13.55
N GLU A 545 -0.46 -18.17 -14.77
CA GLU A 545 -1.34 -17.42 -15.67
C GLU A 545 -2.61 -18.19 -16.00
N ARG A 546 -2.53 -19.52 -16.10
CA ARG A 546 -3.67 -20.36 -16.49
C ARG A 546 -4.73 -20.36 -15.42
N LEU A 547 -4.34 -20.49 -14.15
CA LEU A 547 -5.28 -20.39 -13.03
C LEU A 547 -5.86 -18.97 -12.93
N ALA A 548 -5.03 -17.94 -13.04
CA ALA A 548 -5.51 -16.55 -13.01
C ALA A 548 -6.58 -16.29 -14.10
N ARG A 549 -6.34 -16.76 -15.33
CA ARG A 549 -7.32 -16.71 -16.44
C ARG A 549 -8.57 -17.52 -16.13
N SER A 550 -8.43 -18.72 -15.59
CA SER A 550 -9.57 -19.58 -15.24
C SER A 550 -10.47 -18.92 -14.18
N ILE A 551 -9.88 -18.27 -13.17
CA ILE A 551 -10.62 -17.49 -12.16
C ILE A 551 -11.37 -16.34 -12.83
N TRP A 552 -10.71 -15.58 -13.70
CA TRP A 552 -11.35 -14.50 -14.47
C TRP A 552 -12.53 -15.01 -15.31
N GLU A 553 -12.35 -16.10 -16.03
CA GLU A 553 -13.35 -16.70 -16.90
C GLU A 553 -14.58 -17.15 -16.09
N ILE A 554 -14.39 -17.84 -14.97
CA ILE A 554 -15.49 -18.26 -14.08
C ILE A 554 -16.28 -17.07 -13.54
N ILE A 555 -15.62 -15.97 -13.18
CA ILE A 555 -16.29 -14.76 -12.70
C ILE A 555 -17.05 -14.06 -13.83
N CYS A 556 -16.49 -14.05 -15.05
CA CYS A 556 -17.03 -13.30 -16.17
C CYS A 556 -18.09 -14.05 -16.99
N GLN A 557 -18.09 -15.39 -16.98
CA GLN A 557 -18.96 -16.23 -17.80
C GLN A 557 -20.45 -15.89 -17.61
N ASP A 558 -20.90 -15.79 -16.36
CA ASP A 558 -22.29 -15.51 -15.98
C ASP A 558 -22.44 -14.12 -15.34
N LYS A 559 -21.57 -13.17 -15.70
CA LYS A 559 -21.55 -11.83 -15.09
C LYS A 559 -22.87 -11.09 -15.32
N VAL A 560 -23.55 -10.77 -14.22
CA VAL A 560 -24.75 -9.94 -14.23
C VAL A 560 -24.37 -8.46 -14.16
N GLY A 561 -25.07 -7.62 -14.92
CA GLY A 561 -24.91 -6.17 -14.88
C GLY A 561 -23.66 -5.68 -15.62
N ARG A 562 -22.82 -4.88 -14.95
CA ARG A 562 -21.60 -4.32 -15.53
C ARG A 562 -20.54 -5.41 -15.70
N LYS A 563 -19.81 -5.33 -16.81
CA LYS A 563 -18.63 -6.16 -17.06
C LYS A 563 -17.53 -5.81 -16.05
N LEU A 564 -16.84 -6.83 -15.56
CA LEU A 564 -15.63 -6.65 -14.77
C LEU A 564 -14.55 -6.02 -15.66
N GLN A 565 -13.93 -4.95 -15.18
CA GLN A 565 -12.89 -4.21 -15.91
C GLN A 565 -11.49 -4.63 -15.47
N SER A 566 -11.32 -4.99 -14.19
CA SER A 566 -10.04 -5.38 -13.62
C SER A 566 -10.20 -6.47 -12.57
N LEU A 567 -9.31 -7.46 -12.61
CA LEU A 567 -9.12 -8.46 -11.57
C LEU A 567 -7.65 -8.46 -11.15
N LYS A 568 -7.39 -8.13 -9.90
CA LYS A 568 -6.09 -8.28 -9.26
C LYS A 568 -6.12 -9.53 -8.39
N ILE A 569 -5.08 -10.35 -8.48
CA ILE A 569 -4.90 -11.57 -7.69
C ILE A 569 -3.57 -11.48 -6.96
N TRP A 570 -3.59 -11.73 -5.66
CA TRP A 570 -2.42 -11.79 -4.81
C TRP A 570 -2.51 -12.96 -3.85
N THR A 571 -1.45 -13.72 -3.68
CA THR A 571 -1.35 -14.85 -2.75
C THR A 571 -0.69 -14.44 -1.45
N THR A 572 -1.25 -14.86 -0.31
CA THR A 572 -0.72 -14.61 1.04
C THR A 572 -0.78 -15.87 1.90
N GLY A 573 -0.16 -15.83 3.09
CA GLY A 573 -0.29 -16.89 4.09
C GLY A 573 0.49 -18.18 3.79
N GLY A 574 1.20 -18.27 2.67
CA GLY A 574 2.03 -19.44 2.35
C GLY A 574 3.04 -19.73 3.47
N GLY A 575 2.98 -20.93 4.04
CA GLY A 575 3.84 -21.36 5.14
C GLY A 575 3.41 -20.89 6.54
N GLN A 576 2.24 -20.27 6.68
CA GLN A 576 1.67 -19.90 7.98
C GLN A 576 0.78 -21.04 8.52
N PHE A 577 1.13 -21.62 9.66
CA PHE A 577 0.41 -22.76 10.27
C PHE A 577 -0.28 -22.45 11.60
N GLY A 578 -0.35 -21.17 11.98
CA GLY A 578 -1.02 -20.71 13.22
C GLY A 578 -0.07 -20.20 14.31
N ASP A 579 1.20 -20.00 13.99
CA ASP A 579 2.22 -19.43 14.87
C ASP A 579 3.23 -18.60 14.07
N THR A 580 4.34 -18.23 14.72
CA THR A 580 5.46 -17.52 14.08
C THR A 580 6.49 -18.45 13.44
N THR A 581 6.32 -19.77 13.50
CA THR A 581 7.30 -20.68 12.90
C THR A 581 7.12 -20.67 11.39
N SER A 582 8.22 -20.40 10.70
CA SER A 582 8.27 -20.30 9.25
C SER A 582 9.59 -20.92 8.81
N GLY A 583 9.51 -22.03 8.10
CA GLY A 583 10.67 -22.82 7.72
C GLY A 583 11.46 -22.10 6.63
N CYS A 584 12.68 -21.66 6.95
CA CYS A 584 13.52 -20.84 6.05
C CYS A 584 13.70 -21.48 4.66
N GLY A 585 13.78 -22.81 4.57
CA GLY A 585 13.97 -23.53 3.30
C GLY A 585 12.72 -23.68 2.41
N MET A 586 11.50 -23.39 2.91
CA MET A 586 10.28 -23.45 2.09
C MET A 586 9.95 -22.10 1.43
N MET A 587 10.43 -21.00 2.00
CA MET A 587 10.04 -19.65 1.60
C MET A 587 10.48 -19.33 0.17
N ASP A 588 11.61 -19.87 -0.30
CA ASP A 588 12.05 -19.70 -1.68
C ASP A 588 11.10 -20.39 -2.68
N ILE A 589 10.63 -21.61 -2.34
CA ILE A 589 9.64 -22.36 -3.13
C ILE A 589 8.32 -21.59 -3.13
N ILE A 590 7.82 -21.23 -1.95
CA ILE A 590 6.57 -20.49 -1.78
C ILE A 590 6.61 -19.16 -2.55
N ALA A 591 7.71 -18.40 -2.48
CA ALA A 591 7.87 -17.12 -3.16
C ALA A 591 8.01 -17.24 -4.69
N ASN A 592 8.37 -18.42 -5.21
CA ASN A 592 8.35 -18.68 -6.66
C ASN A 592 6.95 -19.12 -7.14
N LEU A 593 6.26 -19.95 -6.36
CA LEU A 593 4.90 -20.44 -6.64
C LEU A 593 3.84 -19.32 -6.56
N SER A 594 3.98 -18.45 -5.55
CA SER A 594 3.04 -17.39 -5.16
C SER A 594 3.10 -16.18 -6.10
N ARG A 595 2.71 -16.34 -7.37
CA ARG A 595 2.69 -15.24 -8.34
C ARG A 595 1.41 -14.42 -8.23
N SER A 596 1.56 -13.13 -8.50
CA SER A 596 0.45 -12.16 -8.48
C SER A 596 0.13 -11.71 -9.89
N TRP A 597 -1.16 -11.50 -10.18
CA TRP A 597 -1.64 -11.26 -11.53
C TRP A 597 -2.58 -10.07 -11.58
N LEU A 598 -2.52 -9.32 -12.67
CA LEU A 598 -3.47 -8.28 -13.03
C LEU A 598 -4.07 -8.65 -14.39
N ILE A 599 -5.39 -8.75 -14.43
CA ILE A 599 -6.17 -9.01 -15.65
C ILE A 599 -7.04 -7.79 -15.88
N GLU A 600 -6.92 -7.16 -17.04
CA GLU A 600 -7.66 -5.95 -17.41
C GLU A 600 -8.34 -6.11 -18.76
N LEU A 601 -9.57 -5.59 -18.87
CA LEU A 601 -10.27 -5.52 -20.15
C LEU A 601 -9.66 -4.42 -21.02
N VAL A 602 -9.21 -4.75 -22.22
CA VAL A 602 -8.68 -3.76 -23.17
C VAL A 602 -9.85 -3.13 -23.92
N PRO A 603 -10.06 -1.80 -23.85
CA PRO A 603 -11.12 -1.13 -24.59
C PRO A 603 -10.74 -1.04 -26.08
N ARG A 604 -11.06 -2.08 -26.86
CA ARG A 604 -11.07 -2.06 -28.34
C ARG A 604 -12.43 -2.53 -28.86
N HIS A 605 -12.86 -1.94 -29.97
CA HIS A 605 -14.27 -1.86 -30.35
C HIS A 605 -14.98 -3.18 -30.69
N ASP A 606 -14.29 -4.30 -30.93
CA ASP A 606 -14.96 -5.51 -31.47
C ASP A 606 -14.59 -6.85 -30.79
N GLU A 607 -13.67 -6.90 -29.82
CA GLU A 607 -13.31 -8.15 -29.13
C GLU A 607 -13.08 -7.91 -27.62
N ASN A 608 -13.55 -8.83 -26.75
CA ASN A 608 -13.27 -8.84 -25.31
C ASN A 608 -11.81 -9.25 -25.06
N ILE A 609 -10.85 -8.51 -25.60
CA ILE A 609 -9.42 -8.79 -25.42
C ILE A 609 -9.05 -8.46 -23.98
N ILE A 610 -8.47 -9.43 -23.28
CA ILE A 610 -7.91 -9.24 -21.94
C ILE A 610 -6.40 -9.04 -22.02
N SER A 611 -5.89 -8.08 -21.26
CA SER A 611 -4.48 -7.96 -20.95
C SER A 611 -4.22 -8.72 -19.66
N VAL A 612 -3.24 -9.62 -19.66
CA VAL A 612 -2.82 -10.36 -18.47
C VAL A 612 -1.37 -10.03 -18.20
N ARG A 613 -1.08 -9.57 -16.99
CA ARG A 613 0.25 -9.15 -16.57
C ARG A 613 0.57 -9.73 -15.20
N GLU A 614 1.74 -10.33 -15.09
CA GLU A 614 2.30 -10.71 -13.79
C GLU A 614 2.80 -9.45 -13.06
N LEU A 615 2.33 -9.27 -11.82
CA LEU A 615 2.75 -8.19 -10.92
C LEU A 615 4.00 -8.64 -10.17
N GLY A 616 5.04 -7.79 -10.15
CA GLY A 616 6.32 -8.13 -9.52
C GLY A 616 7.23 -9.04 -10.37
N LEU A 617 6.92 -9.23 -11.66
CA LEU A 617 7.70 -10.07 -12.59
C LEU A 617 9.21 -9.77 -12.54
N LYS A 618 9.59 -8.51 -12.65
CA LYS A 618 11.01 -8.09 -12.63
C LYS A 618 11.70 -8.45 -11.32
N ALA A 619 10.97 -8.30 -10.22
CA ALA A 619 11.47 -8.61 -8.88
C ALA A 619 11.64 -10.12 -8.70
N ARG A 620 10.70 -10.92 -9.21
CA ARG A 620 10.81 -12.39 -9.27
C ARG A 620 11.99 -12.83 -10.12
N GLU A 621 12.13 -12.32 -11.35
CA GLU A 621 13.23 -12.69 -12.25
C GLU A 621 14.60 -12.38 -11.66
N ALA A 622 14.74 -11.22 -10.99
CA ALA A 622 15.96 -10.88 -10.27
C ALA A 622 16.25 -11.85 -9.11
N ARG A 623 15.23 -12.24 -8.34
CA ARG A 623 15.34 -13.24 -7.27
C ARG A 623 15.70 -14.62 -7.82
N ASP A 624 15.07 -15.06 -8.90
CA ASP A 624 15.35 -16.35 -9.54
C ASP A 624 16.77 -16.39 -10.11
N HIS A 625 17.24 -15.29 -10.69
CA HIS A 625 18.62 -15.17 -11.17
C HIS A 625 19.61 -15.29 -10.01
N LYS A 626 19.41 -14.53 -8.93
CA LYS A 626 20.24 -14.62 -7.74
C LYS A 626 20.22 -16.04 -7.13
N GLY A 627 19.04 -16.66 -7.08
CA GLY A 627 18.87 -18.02 -6.59
C GLY A 627 19.68 -19.03 -7.42
N ARG A 628 19.71 -18.90 -8.75
CA ARG A 628 20.57 -19.73 -9.61
C ARG A 628 22.05 -19.52 -9.35
N GLU A 629 22.50 -18.28 -9.21
CA GLU A 629 23.91 -18.00 -8.86
C GLU A 629 24.29 -18.60 -7.50
N ASP A 630 23.41 -18.50 -6.50
CA ASP A 630 23.65 -19.04 -5.17
C ASP A 630 23.63 -20.59 -5.17
N ASP A 631 22.76 -21.20 -5.97
CA ASP A 631 22.75 -22.65 -6.24
C ASP A 631 24.08 -23.08 -6.88
N GLU A 632 24.51 -22.45 -7.99
CA GLU A 632 25.78 -22.76 -8.68
C GLU A 632 27.01 -22.60 -7.78
N ARG A 633 27.05 -21.54 -6.96
CA ARG A 633 28.14 -21.33 -5.98
C ARG A 633 28.19 -22.44 -4.94
N ARG A 634 27.03 -22.87 -4.45
CA ARG A 634 26.93 -23.97 -3.49
C ARG A 634 27.43 -25.28 -4.11
N ASP A 635 27.15 -25.54 -5.38
CA ASP A 635 27.55 -26.79 -6.03
C ASP A 635 29.03 -26.85 -6.29
N ALA A 636 29.58 -25.74 -6.77
CA ALA A 636 31.02 -25.59 -6.91
C ALA A 636 31.73 -25.82 -5.57
N TYR A 637 31.16 -25.30 -4.47
CA TYR A 637 31.66 -25.54 -3.12
C TYR A 637 31.56 -27.03 -2.73
N LEU A 638 30.42 -27.69 -2.92
CA LEU A 638 30.22 -29.10 -2.59
C LEU A 638 31.16 -30.02 -3.40
N LEU A 639 31.25 -29.80 -4.72
CA LEU A 639 32.16 -30.52 -5.61
C LEU A 639 33.62 -30.34 -5.21
N ALA A 640 34.02 -29.12 -4.82
CA ALA A 640 35.36 -28.84 -4.32
C ALA A 640 35.70 -29.60 -3.02
N HIS A 641 34.69 -30.03 -2.26
CA HIS A 641 34.84 -30.82 -1.02
C HIS A 641 34.53 -32.32 -1.25
N GLY A 642 34.43 -32.77 -2.51
CA GLY A 642 34.18 -34.17 -2.85
C GLY A 642 32.75 -34.65 -2.51
N ILE A 643 31.82 -33.73 -2.29
CA ILE A 643 30.40 -34.03 -2.03
C ILE A 643 29.64 -33.88 -3.34
N GLU A 644 28.97 -34.93 -3.80
CA GLU A 644 28.09 -34.82 -4.95
C GLU A 644 26.90 -33.89 -4.63
N PRO A 645 26.60 -32.89 -5.47
CA PRO A 645 25.46 -32.00 -5.28
C PRO A 645 24.14 -32.77 -5.38
N THR A 646 23.68 -33.29 -4.24
CA THR A 646 22.34 -33.87 -4.11
C THR A 646 21.34 -32.75 -3.85
N HIS A 647 21.21 -31.81 -4.81
CA HIS A 647 20.23 -30.72 -4.79
C HIS A 647 18.78 -31.12 -4.55
N ARG A 648 18.50 -32.42 -4.62
CA ARG A 648 17.19 -32.99 -4.87
C ARG A 648 16.55 -33.55 -3.60
N ASP A 649 17.24 -33.50 -2.46
CA ASP A 649 16.85 -34.23 -1.25
C ASP A 649 16.76 -33.41 0.04
N TYR A 650 16.69 -32.07 -0.04
CA TYR A 650 16.23 -31.31 1.12
C TYR A 650 14.70 -31.41 1.23
N ASN A 651 14.20 -31.61 2.44
CA ASN A 651 12.85 -32.15 2.70
C ASN A 651 11.69 -31.41 1.96
N PRO A 652 11.61 -30.06 1.92
CA PRO A 652 10.62 -29.34 1.12
C PRO A 652 10.65 -29.65 -0.38
N MET A 653 11.83 -29.90 -0.95
CA MET A 653 11.94 -30.25 -2.37
C MET A 653 11.36 -31.62 -2.67
N ARG A 654 11.36 -32.56 -1.71
CA ARG A 654 10.70 -33.87 -1.88
C ARG A 654 9.19 -33.68 -2.01
N SER A 655 8.59 -32.90 -1.11
CA SER A 655 7.17 -32.56 -1.17
C SER A 655 6.81 -31.78 -2.44
N PHE A 656 7.67 -30.87 -2.91
CA PHE A 656 7.50 -30.21 -4.22
C PHE A 656 7.52 -31.22 -5.37
N ARG A 657 8.50 -32.13 -5.41
CA ARG A 657 8.67 -33.10 -6.51
C ARG A 657 7.60 -34.19 -6.55
N ARG A 658 6.92 -34.46 -5.43
CA ARG A 658 5.73 -35.32 -5.41
C ARG A 658 4.53 -34.68 -6.09
N VAL A 659 4.42 -33.35 -6.08
CA VAL A 659 3.38 -32.63 -6.83
C VAL A 659 3.81 -32.46 -8.29
N TRP A 660 5.05 -32.02 -8.51
CA TRP A 660 5.61 -31.75 -9.85
C TRP A 660 6.91 -32.52 -10.07
N PRO A 661 6.81 -33.74 -10.66
CA PRO A 661 7.98 -34.55 -11.01
C PRO A 661 8.95 -33.83 -11.95
N LEU A 662 10.21 -34.28 -11.97
CA LEU A 662 11.23 -33.72 -12.85
C LEU A 662 10.82 -33.82 -14.33
N ASN A 663 10.82 -32.67 -15.01
CA ASN A 663 10.68 -32.63 -16.45
C ASN A 663 12.04 -32.97 -17.09
N GLN A 664 12.07 -33.93 -18.02
CA GLN A 664 13.31 -34.40 -18.67
C GLN A 664 14.03 -33.28 -19.46
N ASP A 665 13.28 -32.27 -19.91
CA ASP A 665 13.80 -31.15 -20.69
C ASP A 665 14.18 -29.92 -19.84
N SER A 666 13.85 -29.93 -18.54
CA SER A 666 14.06 -28.78 -17.66
C SER A 666 15.21 -29.01 -16.68
N LYS A 667 16.05 -27.98 -16.53
CA LYS A 667 17.19 -27.98 -15.60
C LYS A 667 16.91 -27.18 -14.32
N ASP A 668 15.82 -26.43 -14.24
CA ASP A 668 15.49 -25.53 -13.13
C ASP A 668 14.08 -25.85 -12.61
N TRP A 669 13.98 -26.19 -11.32
CA TRP A 669 12.70 -26.53 -10.69
C TRP A 669 11.68 -25.38 -10.74
N ARG A 670 12.17 -24.14 -10.86
CA ARG A 670 11.35 -22.93 -10.98
C ARG A 670 10.50 -22.90 -12.27
N ALA A 671 10.81 -23.76 -13.24
CA ALA A 671 10.05 -23.94 -14.48
C ALA A 671 9.21 -25.23 -14.51
N ASP A 672 9.28 -26.07 -13.47
CA ASP A 672 8.73 -27.43 -13.49
C ASP A 672 7.31 -27.54 -12.94
N TRP A 673 6.71 -26.44 -12.50
CA TRP A 673 5.40 -26.45 -11.87
C TRP A 673 4.35 -25.74 -12.71
N ALA A 674 3.10 -26.15 -12.52
CA ALA A 674 1.91 -25.49 -13.03
C ALA A 674 0.83 -25.56 -11.95
N SER A 675 -0.06 -24.58 -11.94
CA SER A 675 -1.21 -24.60 -11.02
C SER A 675 -2.12 -25.79 -11.31
N LEU A 676 -2.87 -26.26 -10.30
CA LEU A 676 -3.96 -27.18 -10.55
C LEU A 676 -5.12 -26.43 -11.22
N PRO A 677 -5.76 -27.02 -12.25
CA PRO A 677 -6.92 -26.40 -12.87
C PRO A 677 -8.10 -26.34 -11.89
N LEU A 678 -8.92 -25.30 -12.02
CA LEU A 678 -10.18 -25.21 -11.26
C LEU A 678 -11.08 -26.37 -11.64
N GLN A 679 -11.58 -27.08 -10.63
CA GLN A 679 -12.55 -28.12 -10.80
C GLN A 679 -13.92 -27.50 -11.08
N SER A 680 -14.59 -27.99 -12.12
CA SER A 680 -15.87 -27.49 -12.63
C SER A 680 -17.05 -27.88 -11.75
#